data_AF-A0A958VK62-F1
#
_entry.id   AF-A0A958VK62-F1
#
_cell.length_a   1.000
_cell.length_b   1.000
_cell.length_c   1.000
_cell.angle_alpha   90.00
_cell.angle_beta   90.00
_cell.angle_gamma   90.00
#
_symmetry.space_group_name_H-M   'P 1'
#
loop_
_entity.id
_entity.type
_entity.pdbx_description
1 polymer ?
#
loop_
_entity_poly.entity_id
_entity_poly.type
_entity_poly.pdbx_seq_one_letter_code
_entity_poly.pdbx_strand_id
1 'polypeptide(L)'
;MESEYLKKYASKVLEIKGNSLHRDKEIARLSTILNNTFTNVYKAVAFDVDGTLTRDGSTEIDKEMAKLLGKLLIKSVPVLLISGRGRGSMKVAVKEIIDKSKLSMGYFKRLSCIAHNGVYWLKSSSLSKSNILNEEIVLVDVEDIKKFHSIEREIKNSTFRIYFENSEMSISKEPLKECYLLRITIKNELIQGGSFSLAEFRKYLKKIVEVNAVSLTEATYGENYLFNISNTDKITALEYYAKTLGIRLKSILRIGDQGQAGGNDFDLLNSGCGFSVNQISKVPTACFPVLDQNFERLKGAEATRVLLDKIKLFPSLNIEPEFNKQQLDALREFEKLAANRSRSEGFLLLQKIRIKLHRLLDGKDKSFNYQHIEFRDIFDSCGGIKIKDWEINEIDPALKNLFGISDDLFSDFKKCRLKWAMFTDTNLLLRGPYYYWGLTSREAQEMKKGYILNYINVVVNFISRSTQTISIVKGINPSFINYKMILGIIDNVRNILLIFLHAVYISETKKSVQDRNWENTKNIYFEVSKIITYFNDALLDEDNYWTKIHSDLELFLSELPNKIEINTKFIGNSTQTKSLIRAWREADNFIENVIAVRIGVNEFKPYLIDLNTLHNKSIVLLGLDYGGLELPIIASVILKKFEVGIIRISVYGNKVIRDRYLNTTKQETSILEETETEIENMSSLAVLTTNNVSNNMKDTYFVIMDDNCTTARTLEGCRDLLIKKGAEVVGAIIVRYPGVNRYQHMLIENHGHPDPDVLLSFVRGFVNPSPYTRLLKKAQGENPYLDEHKIFDKSRERIEKHLKKNGDTVYS
;
A
#
# COMPACT_ATOMS: atom_id res chain seq x y z
N MET A 1 5.58 7.88 -21.78
CA MET A 1 6.45 7.79 -22.99
C MET A 1 6.06 8.91 -23.93
N GLU A 2 6.98 9.38 -24.76
CA GLU A 2 6.68 10.45 -25.73
C GLU A 2 5.68 9.98 -26.79
N SER A 3 4.77 10.86 -27.20
CA SER A 3 3.69 10.55 -28.15
C SER A 3 4.23 10.00 -29.48
N GLU A 4 5.39 10.49 -29.92
CA GLU A 4 6.02 10.06 -31.17
C GLU A 4 6.57 8.63 -31.10
N TYR A 5 7.20 8.25 -29.97
CA TYR A 5 7.68 6.89 -29.75
C TYR A 5 6.53 5.87 -29.86
N LEU A 6 5.38 6.16 -29.24
CA LEU A 6 4.22 5.27 -29.27
C LEU A 6 3.62 5.13 -30.67
N LYS A 7 3.59 6.21 -31.46
CA LYS A 7 3.15 6.17 -32.86
C LYS A 7 4.07 5.30 -33.71
N LYS A 8 5.39 5.44 -33.55
CA LYS A 8 6.39 4.60 -34.24
C LYS A 8 6.25 3.12 -33.83
N TYR A 9 6.10 2.85 -32.53
CA TYR A 9 5.85 1.50 -32.03
C TYR A 9 4.57 0.90 -32.62
N ALA A 10 3.46 1.66 -32.62
CA ALA A 10 2.18 1.23 -33.18
C ALA A 10 2.28 0.90 -34.67
N SER A 11 2.92 1.77 -35.44
CA SER A 11 3.16 1.55 -36.88
C SER A 11 3.94 0.26 -37.12
N LYS A 12 5.03 0.05 -36.39
CA LYS A 12 5.85 -1.16 -36.53
C LYS A 12 5.12 -2.44 -36.11
N VAL A 13 4.27 -2.37 -35.07
CA VAL A 13 3.41 -3.49 -34.67
C VAL A 13 2.44 -3.89 -35.79
N LEU A 14 1.82 -2.92 -36.46
CA LEU A 14 0.92 -3.19 -37.59
C LEU A 14 1.64 -3.82 -38.77
N GLU A 15 2.84 -3.31 -39.11
CA GLU A 15 3.72 -3.86 -40.14
C GLU A 15 4.07 -5.32 -39.84
N ILE A 16 4.58 -5.59 -38.64
CA ILE A 16 4.98 -6.94 -38.20
C ILE A 16 3.79 -7.92 -38.23
N LYS A 17 2.58 -7.45 -37.92
CA LYS A 17 1.35 -8.28 -37.92
C LYS A 17 0.72 -8.43 -39.32
N GLY A 18 1.32 -7.85 -40.36
CA GLY A 18 0.84 -7.95 -41.75
C GLY A 18 -0.41 -7.12 -42.03
N ASN A 19 -0.66 -6.06 -41.25
CA ASN A 19 -1.75 -5.10 -41.47
C ASN A 19 -1.19 -3.89 -42.24
N SER A 20 -0.77 -4.11 -43.48
CA SER A 20 -0.15 -3.11 -44.35
C SER A 20 -1.22 -2.35 -45.16
N LEU A 21 -1.94 -1.43 -44.52
CA LEU A 21 -2.77 -0.38 -45.14
C LEU A 21 -3.20 0.61 -44.04
N HIS A 22 -2.34 1.58 -43.72
CA HIS A 22 -2.50 2.43 -42.55
C HIS A 22 -3.51 3.56 -42.78
N ARG A 23 -4.70 3.46 -42.17
CA ARG A 23 -5.49 4.65 -41.85
C ARG A 23 -4.90 5.25 -40.58
N ASP A 24 -4.56 6.54 -40.55
CA ASP A 24 -4.05 7.24 -39.36
C ASP A 24 -4.88 6.97 -38.09
N LYS A 25 -6.18 6.69 -38.27
CA LYS A 25 -7.11 6.26 -37.22
C LYS A 25 -6.70 4.97 -36.49
N GLU A 26 -6.14 3.98 -37.19
CA GLU A 26 -5.70 2.72 -36.58
C GLU A 26 -4.41 2.88 -35.80
N ILE A 27 -3.45 3.67 -36.32
CA ILE A 27 -2.24 4.02 -35.59
C ILE A 27 -2.61 4.80 -34.33
N ALA A 28 -3.51 5.77 -34.42
CA ALA A 28 -3.99 6.52 -33.26
C ALA A 28 -4.64 5.60 -32.23
N ARG A 29 -5.56 4.71 -32.65
CA ARG A 29 -6.21 3.74 -31.76
C ARG A 29 -5.21 2.82 -31.07
N LEU A 30 -4.28 2.24 -31.82
CA LEU A 30 -3.26 1.34 -31.27
C LEU A 30 -2.27 2.09 -30.36
N SER A 31 -1.92 3.32 -30.69
CA SER A 31 -1.07 4.18 -29.84
C SER A 31 -1.72 4.42 -28.48
N THR A 32 -3.04 4.64 -28.42
CA THR A 32 -3.77 4.76 -27.15
C THR A 32 -3.72 3.46 -26.36
N ILE A 33 -3.95 2.31 -27.01
CA ILE A 33 -3.89 0.99 -26.35
C ILE A 33 -2.49 0.71 -25.82
N LEU A 34 -1.44 0.97 -26.61
CA LEU A 34 -0.05 0.80 -26.20
C LEU A 34 0.33 1.77 -25.07
N ASN A 35 -0.14 3.02 -25.12
CA ASN A 35 0.03 3.96 -24.02
C ASN A 35 -0.48 3.34 -22.72
N ASN A 36 -1.75 2.91 -22.71
CA ASN A 36 -2.36 2.27 -21.55
C ASN A 36 -1.60 1.02 -21.12
N THR A 37 -1.15 0.20 -22.07
CA THR A 37 -0.41 -1.04 -21.80
C THR A 37 0.90 -0.77 -21.07
N PHE A 38 1.65 0.27 -21.48
CA PHE A 38 2.95 0.59 -20.89
C PHE A 38 2.87 1.54 -19.68
N THR A 39 1.79 2.31 -19.53
CA THR A 39 1.56 3.18 -18.36
C THR A 39 0.85 2.44 -17.22
N ASN A 40 0.21 1.30 -17.50
CA ASN A 40 -0.44 0.45 -16.51
C ASN A 40 0.56 -0.02 -15.44
N VAL A 41 0.08 -0.10 -14.20
CA VAL A 41 0.81 -0.70 -13.08
C VAL A 41 0.30 -2.12 -12.89
N TYR A 42 1.02 -3.08 -13.45
CA TYR A 42 0.68 -4.49 -13.32
C TYR A 42 0.94 -4.98 -11.90
N LYS A 43 0.00 -5.78 -11.38
CA LYS A 43 -0.04 -6.29 -10.01
C LYS A 43 0.59 -7.65 -9.84
N ALA A 44 0.76 -8.38 -10.94
CA ALA A 44 1.42 -9.68 -11.02
C ALA A 44 1.94 -9.90 -12.44
N VAL A 45 2.75 -10.95 -12.62
CA VAL A 45 3.21 -11.39 -13.94
C VAL A 45 3.09 -12.90 -14.08
N ALA A 46 2.64 -13.34 -15.25
CA ALA A 46 2.55 -14.73 -15.66
C ALA A 46 3.48 -14.97 -16.86
N PHE A 47 4.36 -15.95 -16.73
CA PHE A 47 5.32 -16.34 -17.75
C PHE A 47 5.05 -17.76 -18.24
N ASP A 48 5.06 -17.96 -19.55
CA ASP A 48 5.50 -19.26 -20.05
C ASP A 48 6.98 -19.50 -19.68
N VAL A 49 7.41 -20.76 -19.69
CA VAL A 49 8.77 -21.12 -19.27
C VAL A 49 9.68 -21.28 -20.49
N ASP A 50 9.32 -22.17 -21.41
CA ASP A 50 10.20 -22.61 -22.49
C ASP A 50 10.26 -21.55 -23.60
N GLY A 51 11.47 -21.18 -24.03
CA GLY A 51 11.64 -20.11 -25.03
C GLY A 51 11.30 -18.70 -24.51
N THR A 52 10.80 -18.58 -23.27
CA THR A 52 10.42 -17.30 -22.65
C THR A 52 11.39 -16.89 -21.53
N LEU A 53 11.69 -17.82 -20.62
CA LEU A 53 12.61 -17.63 -19.49
C LEU A 53 13.90 -18.42 -19.64
N THR A 54 13.91 -19.43 -20.52
CA THR A 54 15.05 -20.31 -20.73
C THR A 54 16.05 -19.71 -21.72
N ARG A 55 17.28 -20.24 -21.70
CA ARG A 55 18.26 -19.92 -22.75
C ARG A 55 17.79 -20.47 -24.10
N ASP A 56 18.23 -19.83 -25.18
CA ASP A 56 17.88 -20.25 -26.53
C ASP A 56 18.29 -21.72 -26.78
N GLY A 57 17.39 -22.50 -27.38
CA GLY A 57 17.56 -23.94 -27.58
C GLY A 57 17.69 -24.80 -26.31
N SER A 58 17.39 -24.27 -25.12
CA SER A 58 17.58 -24.97 -23.83
C SER A 58 16.32 -24.97 -22.97
N THR A 59 16.21 -25.96 -22.09
CA THR A 59 15.18 -26.03 -21.03
C THR A 59 15.64 -25.38 -19.71
N GLU A 60 16.89 -24.92 -19.64
CA GLU A 60 17.51 -24.33 -18.45
C GLU A 60 17.15 -22.84 -18.34
N ILE A 61 16.79 -22.38 -17.13
CA ILE A 61 16.45 -20.98 -16.84
C ILE A 61 17.68 -20.08 -17.03
N ASP A 62 17.51 -18.97 -17.76
CA ASP A 62 18.57 -17.98 -17.92
C ASP A 62 18.96 -17.34 -16.57
N LYS A 63 20.27 -17.19 -16.32
CA LYS A 63 20.79 -16.71 -15.04
C LYS A 63 20.38 -15.26 -14.77
N GLU A 64 20.44 -14.40 -15.78
CA GLU A 64 20.04 -13.00 -15.61
C GLU A 64 18.53 -12.88 -15.46
N MET A 65 17.76 -13.74 -16.13
CA MET A 65 16.32 -13.85 -15.89
C MET A 65 16.00 -14.23 -14.45
N ALA A 66 16.66 -15.25 -13.89
CA ALA A 66 16.46 -15.65 -12.49
C ALA A 66 16.72 -14.50 -11.50
N LYS A 67 17.77 -13.70 -11.73
CA LYS A 67 18.04 -12.50 -10.91
C LYS A 67 16.94 -11.46 -11.06
N LEU A 68 16.43 -11.24 -12.28
CA LEU A 68 15.39 -10.27 -12.55
C LEU A 68 14.05 -10.68 -11.91
N LEU A 69 13.68 -11.96 -11.98
CA LEU A 69 12.55 -12.51 -11.22
C LEU A 69 12.77 -12.33 -9.71
N GLY A 70 14.01 -12.50 -9.24
CA GLY A 70 14.40 -12.18 -7.86
C GLY A 70 14.09 -10.74 -7.47
N LYS A 71 14.41 -9.75 -8.32
CA LYS A 71 14.09 -8.33 -8.07
C LYS A 71 12.57 -8.09 -7.92
N LEU A 72 11.75 -8.77 -8.73
CA LEU A 72 10.29 -8.70 -8.63
C LEU A 72 9.79 -9.27 -7.30
N LEU A 73 10.32 -10.42 -6.88
CA LEU A 73 9.96 -11.09 -5.63
C LEU A 73 10.38 -10.30 -4.38
N ILE A 74 11.53 -9.61 -4.41
CA ILE A 74 11.93 -8.67 -3.34
C ILE A 74 10.89 -7.55 -3.17
N LYS A 75 10.32 -7.06 -4.28
CA LYS A 75 9.24 -6.07 -4.29
C LYS A 75 7.88 -6.67 -3.95
N SER A 76 7.82 -7.94 -3.55
CA SER A 76 6.59 -8.70 -3.27
C SER A 76 5.65 -8.85 -4.48
N VAL A 77 6.11 -8.66 -5.72
CA VAL A 77 5.29 -8.88 -6.91
C VAL A 77 5.04 -10.39 -7.07
N PRO A 78 3.78 -10.85 -7.20
CA PRO A 78 3.47 -12.23 -7.55
C PRO A 78 4.02 -12.60 -8.93
N VAL A 79 4.78 -13.70 -8.94
CA VAL A 79 5.36 -14.29 -10.14
C VAL A 79 4.74 -15.67 -10.32
N LEU A 80 4.07 -15.86 -11.46
CA LEU A 80 3.45 -17.11 -11.84
C LEU A 80 4.19 -17.71 -13.04
N LEU A 81 4.63 -18.96 -12.92
CA LEU A 81 5.10 -19.74 -14.08
C LEU A 81 3.94 -20.60 -14.57
N ILE A 82 3.58 -20.55 -15.84
CA ILE A 82 2.46 -21.29 -16.39
C ILE A 82 2.87 -22.03 -17.67
N SER A 83 2.90 -23.36 -17.61
CA SER A 83 3.49 -24.16 -18.70
C SER A 83 2.82 -25.53 -18.86
N GLY A 84 3.01 -26.12 -20.04
CA GLY A 84 2.65 -27.51 -20.34
C GLY A 84 3.55 -28.53 -19.66
N ARG A 85 4.67 -28.09 -19.07
CA ARG A 85 5.57 -28.91 -18.25
C ARG A 85 4.81 -29.62 -17.13
N GLY A 86 5.23 -30.85 -16.86
CA GLY A 86 4.69 -31.62 -15.74
C GLY A 86 5.14 -31.11 -14.38
N ARG A 87 4.47 -31.54 -13.30
CA ARG A 87 4.74 -31.09 -11.92
C ARG A 87 6.21 -31.16 -11.52
N GLY A 88 6.89 -32.28 -11.79
CA GLY A 88 8.31 -32.46 -11.47
C GLY A 88 9.22 -31.48 -12.22
N SER A 89 8.97 -31.29 -13.52
CA SER A 89 9.74 -30.36 -14.36
C SER A 89 9.54 -28.90 -13.90
N MET A 90 8.33 -28.52 -13.47
CA MET A 90 8.08 -27.19 -12.90
C MET A 90 8.83 -26.97 -11.58
N LYS A 91 8.90 -28.00 -10.71
CA LYS A 91 9.69 -27.93 -9.47
C LYS A 91 11.17 -27.72 -9.75
N VAL A 92 11.72 -28.33 -10.80
CA VAL A 92 13.11 -28.10 -11.24
C VAL A 92 13.32 -26.65 -11.71
N ALA A 93 12.42 -26.12 -12.54
CA ALA A 93 12.52 -24.73 -13.02
C ALA A 93 12.52 -23.71 -11.86
N VAL A 94 11.63 -23.90 -10.88
CA VAL A 94 11.59 -23.05 -9.68
C VAL A 94 12.86 -23.19 -8.84
N LYS A 95 13.39 -24.40 -8.68
CA LYS A 95 14.66 -24.62 -7.98
C LYS A 95 15.81 -23.88 -8.66
N GLU A 96 15.89 -23.90 -9.98
CA GLU A 96 16.89 -23.14 -10.71
C GLU A 96 16.76 -21.63 -10.48
N ILE A 97 15.55 -21.08 -10.46
CA ILE A 97 15.32 -19.66 -10.14
C ILE A 97 15.86 -19.33 -8.74
N ILE A 98 15.56 -20.19 -7.76
CA ILE A 98 16.01 -20.01 -6.37
C ILE A 98 17.54 -20.05 -6.29
N ASP A 99 18.16 -21.07 -6.87
CA ASP A 99 19.61 -21.26 -6.81
C ASP A 99 20.38 -20.16 -7.55
N LYS A 100 19.85 -19.68 -8.70
CA LYS A 100 20.51 -18.67 -9.54
C LYS A 100 20.28 -17.22 -9.07
N SER A 101 19.15 -16.93 -8.42
CA SER A 101 18.82 -15.58 -7.93
C SER A 101 19.57 -15.20 -6.65
N LYS A 102 20.06 -16.18 -5.87
CA LYS A 102 20.79 -15.99 -4.61
C LYS A 102 20.00 -15.24 -3.51
N LEU A 103 18.68 -15.34 -3.52
CA LEU A 103 17.83 -14.71 -2.51
C LEU A 103 17.55 -15.62 -1.31
N SER A 104 17.16 -15.00 -0.20
CA SER A 104 16.67 -15.75 0.96
C SER A 104 15.32 -16.41 0.66
N MET A 105 15.03 -17.55 1.29
CA MET A 105 13.81 -18.31 1.05
C MET A 105 12.52 -17.52 1.33
N GLY A 106 12.57 -16.52 2.22
CA GLY A 106 11.42 -15.70 2.57
C GLY A 106 10.77 -14.96 1.40
N TYR A 107 11.54 -14.62 0.36
CA TYR A 107 11.04 -13.88 -0.81
C TYR A 107 10.24 -14.74 -1.80
N PHE A 108 10.35 -16.07 -1.74
CA PHE A 108 9.71 -16.96 -2.72
C PHE A 108 8.27 -17.34 -2.39
N LYS A 109 7.66 -16.78 -1.33
CA LYS A 109 6.26 -17.03 -0.97
C LYS A 109 5.29 -16.78 -2.13
N ARG A 110 5.60 -15.75 -2.94
CA ARG A 110 4.78 -15.31 -4.07
C ARG A 110 5.26 -15.84 -5.43
N LEU A 111 6.18 -16.80 -5.42
CA LEU A 111 6.50 -17.60 -6.59
C LEU A 111 5.64 -18.86 -6.57
N SER A 112 4.79 -19.01 -7.57
CA SER A 112 3.96 -20.21 -7.74
C SER A 112 3.98 -20.65 -9.19
N CYS A 113 3.51 -21.86 -9.46
CA CYS A 113 3.45 -22.36 -10.81
C CYS A 113 2.20 -23.17 -11.13
N ILE A 114 1.73 -23.03 -12.35
CA ILE A 114 0.65 -23.81 -12.93
C ILE A 114 1.26 -24.79 -13.94
N ALA A 115 1.12 -26.07 -13.65
CA ALA A 115 1.66 -27.18 -14.45
C ALA A 115 0.56 -27.82 -15.30
N HIS A 116 0.99 -28.60 -16.31
CA HIS A 116 0.09 -29.33 -17.21
C HIS A 116 -0.96 -28.41 -17.87
N ASN A 117 -0.57 -27.22 -18.33
CA ASN A 117 -1.44 -26.27 -19.03
C ASN A 117 -2.68 -25.82 -18.24
N GLY A 118 -2.68 -25.88 -16.92
CA GLY A 118 -3.80 -25.36 -16.13
C GLY A 118 -4.35 -26.31 -15.07
N VAL A 119 -3.93 -27.58 -15.06
CA VAL A 119 -4.51 -28.60 -14.18
C VAL A 119 -4.06 -28.43 -12.72
N TYR A 120 -2.78 -28.14 -12.50
CA TYR A 120 -2.19 -28.12 -11.16
C TYR A 120 -1.60 -26.77 -10.83
N TRP A 121 -2.10 -26.14 -9.78
CA TRP A 121 -1.44 -24.99 -9.17
C TRP A 121 -0.60 -25.45 -7.99
N LEU A 122 0.72 -25.34 -8.13
CA LEU A 122 1.69 -25.64 -7.09
C LEU A 122 2.10 -24.34 -6.39
N LYS A 123 2.08 -24.34 -5.06
CA LYS A 123 2.50 -23.21 -4.23
C LYS A 123 3.19 -23.70 -2.96
N SER A 124 3.89 -22.79 -2.27
CA SER A 124 4.64 -23.13 -1.06
C SER A 124 3.84 -22.72 0.18
N SER A 125 3.50 -23.68 1.04
CA SER A 125 2.87 -23.42 2.35
C SER A 125 3.89 -23.18 3.45
N SER A 126 5.14 -23.64 3.25
CA SER A 126 6.28 -23.38 4.13
C SER A 126 7.53 -23.08 3.28
N LEU A 127 8.36 -22.13 3.72
CA LEU A 127 9.53 -21.69 2.96
C LEU A 127 10.81 -22.33 3.51
N SER A 128 11.14 -23.51 3.00
CA SER A 128 12.44 -24.16 3.18
C SER A 128 12.91 -24.74 1.86
N LYS A 129 14.23 -24.87 1.65
CA LYS A 129 14.78 -25.43 0.40
C LYS A 129 14.29 -26.85 0.10
N SER A 130 13.87 -27.60 1.13
CA SER A 130 13.31 -28.95 0.98
C SER A 130 11.80 -28.99 0.72
N ASN A 131 11.06 -27.91 1.01
CA ASN A 131 9.59 -27.88 0.97
C ASN A 131 9.02 -26.83 -0.01
N ILE A 132 9.75 -26.51 -1.08
CA ILE A 132 9.25 -25.61 -2.14
C ILE A 132 8.14 -26.28 -2.94
N LEU A 133 7.07 -25.52 -3.26
CA LEU A 133 5.93 -26.00 -4.04
C LEU A 133 5.31 -27.30 -3.47
N ASN A 134 5.18 -27.36 -2.15
CA ASN A 134 4.70 -28.52 -1.41
C ASN A 134 3.17 -28.62 -1.33
N GLU A 135 2.44 -27.55 -1.64
CA GLU A 135 0.98 -27.56 -1.73
C GLU A 135 0.58 -27.65 -3.20
N GLU A 136 -0.26 -28.64 -3.52
CA GLU A 136 -0.79 -28.87 -4.88
C GLU A 136 -2.31 -28.69 -4.85
N ILE A 137 -2.82 -27.76 -5.66
CA ILE A 137 -4.25 -27.51 -5.85
C ILE A 137 -4.62 -28.00 -7.24
N VAL A 138 -5.59 -28.91 -7.31
CA VAL A 138 -6.19 -29.36 -8.58
C VAL A 138 -7.24 -28.33 -9.00
N LEU A 139 -7.12 -27.80 -10.21
CA LEU A 139 -8.02 -26.78 -10.77
C LEU A 139 -9.12 -27.37 -11.68
N VAL A 140 -9.34 -28.68 -11.59
CA VAL A 140 -10.29 -29.46 -12.39
C VAL A 140 -11.28 -30.13 -11.46
N ASP A 141 -12.56 -30.17 -11.84
CA ASP A 141 -13.63 -30.69 -11.00
C ASP A 141 -13.73 -32.22 -11.08
N VAL A 142 -14.26 -32.86 -10.02
CA VAL A 142 -14.33 -34.33 -9.93
C VAL A 142 -15.28 -34.93 -10.97
N GLU A 143 -16.32 -34.22 -11.38
CA GLU A 143 -17.26 -34.65 -12.43
C GLU A 143 -16.57 -34.83 -13.79
N ASP A 144 -15.46 -34.13 -14.01
CA ASP A 144 -14.69 -34.13 -15.26
C ASP A 144 -13.97 -35.47 -15.49
N ILE A 145 -13.65 -36.20 -14.42
CA ILE A 145 -12.94 -37.48 -14.52
C ILE A 145 -13.78 -38.50 -15.32
N LYS A 146 -15.10 -38.54 -15.10
CA LYS A 146 -16.01 -39.46 -15.82
C LYS A 146 -16.08 -39.11 -17.31
N LYS A 147 -16.08 -37.81 -17.60
CA LYS A 147 -16.12 -37.25 -18.96
C LYS A 147 -14.90 -37.64 -19.77
N PHE A 148 -13.69 -37.56 -19.19
CA PHE A 148 -12.47 -37.99 -19.87
C PHE A 148 -12.44 -39.50 -20.17
N HIS A 149 -13.01 -40.35 -19.32
CA HIS A 149 -13.13 -41.79 -19.63
C HIS A 149 -14.03 -42.03 -20.85
N SER A 150 -15.09 -41.24 -21.02
CA SER A 150 -15.96 -41.30 -22.20
C SER A 150 -15.23 -40.83 -23.45
N ILE A 151 -14.56 -39.67 -23.37
CA ILE A 151 -13.78 -39.10 -24.48
C ILE A 151 -12.66 -40.04 -24.93
N GLU A 152 -11.92 -40.63 -23.98
CA GLU A 152 -10.86 -41.61 -24.29
C GLU A 152 -11.43 -42.79 -25.08
N ARG A 153 -12.57 -43.32 -24.66
CA ARG A 153 -13.24 -44.45 -25.33
C ARG A 153 -13.72 -44.06 -26.72
N GLU A 154 -14.28 -42.87 -26.88
CA GLU A 154 -14.74 -42.34 -28.17
C GLU A 154 -13.59 -42.21 -29.15
N ILE A 155 -12.45 -41.64 -28.73
CA ILE A 155 -11.27 -41.47 -29.57
C ILE A 155 -10.67 -42.83 -29.97
N LYS A 156 -10.56 -43.77 -29.03
CA LYS A 156 -10.03 -45.12 -29.30
C LYS A 156 -10.93 -45.94 -30.24
N ASN A 157 -12.23 -45.67 -30.26
CA ASN A 157 -13.20 -46.34 -31.14
C ASN A 157 -13.50 -45.55 -32.43
N SER A 158 -12.71 -44.53 -32.74
CA SER A 158 -12.90 -43.67 -33.90
C SER A 158 -12.35 -44.27 -35.19
N THR A 159 -12.52 -43.55 -36.31
CA THR A 159 -11.85 -43.86 -37.59
C THR A 159 -10.33 -43.87 -37.50
N PHE A 160 -9.74 -43.34 -36.42
CA PHE A 160 -8.30 -43.33 -36.16
C PHE A 160 -7.82 -44.51 -35.30
N ARG A 161 -8.70 -45.47 -34.97
CA ARG A 161 -8.41 -46.63 -34.12
C ARG A 161 -7.15 -47.40 -34.53
N ILE A 162 -6.94 -47.60 -35.83
CA ILE A 162 -5.83 -48.40 -36.37
C ILE A 162 -4.45 -47.85 -35.96
N TYR A 163 -4.31 -46.53 -35.84
CA TYR A 163 -3.06 -45.88 -35.43
C TYR A 163 -2.75 -46.09 -33.93
N PHE A 164 -3.79 -46.26 -33.11
CA PHE A 164 -3.62 -46.63 -31.70
C PHE A 164 -3.25 -48.11 -31.54
N GLU A 165 -3.86 -49.00 -32.34
CA GLU A 165 -3.55 -50.43 -32.33
C GLU A 165 -2.12 -50.71 -32.82
N ASN A 166 -1.65 -49.95 -33.82
CA ASN A 166 -0.28 -50.03 -34.33
C ASN A 166 0.77 -49.35 -33.44
N SER A 167 0.39 -48.76 -32.29
CA SER A 167 1.30 -48.02 -31.39
C SER A 167 2.03 -46.82 -32.06
N GLU A 168 1.41 -46.26 -33.10
CA GLU A 168 1.85 -45.02 -33.76
C GLU A 168 1.26 -43.79 -33.05
N MET A 169 0.11 -43.97 -32.40
CA MET A 169 -0.52 -43.04 -31.48
C MET A 169 -0.74 -43.68 -30.11
N SER A 170 -0.71 -42.88 -29.05
CA SER A 170 -1.03 -43.34 -27.69
C SER A 170 -1.83 -42.30 -26.92
N ILE A 171 -2.73 -42.74 -26.04
CA ILE A 171 -3.43 -41.86 -25.08
C ILE A 171 -2.95 -42.20 -23.67
N SER A 172 -2.43 -41.21 -22.95
CA SER A 172 -2.10 -41.32 -21.53
C SER A 172 -3.03 -40.46 -20.65
N LYS A 173 -3.21 -40.90 -19.41
CA LYS A 173 -3.96 -40.20 -18.36
C LYS A 173 -2.99 -39.49 -17.44
N GLU A 174 -3.16 -38.20 -17.29
CA GLU A 174 -2.28 -37.37 -16.47
C GLU A 174 -3.08 -36.76 -15.31
N PRO A 175 -2.80 -37.17 -14.05
CA PRO A 175 -1.97 -38.28 -13.59
C PRO A 175 -2.68 -39.64 -13.73
N LEU A 176 -1.91 -40.73 -13.62
CA LEU A 176 -2.38 -42.11 -13.81
C LEU A 176 -3.54 -42.55 -12.91
N LYS A 177 -3.62 -42.03 -11.67
CA LYS A 177 -4.64 -42.43 -10.68
C LYS A 177 -5.98 -41.71 -10.87
N GLU A 178 -5.95 -40.44 -11.23
CA GLU A 178 -7.12 -39.57 -11.40
C GLU A 178 -6.93 -38.77 -12.67
N CYS A 179 -7.66 -39.11 -13.74
CA CYS A 179 -7.44 -38.51 -15.05
C CYS A 179 -8.02 -37.10 -15.12
N TYR A 180 -7.18 -36.08 -15.01
CA TYR A 180 -7.58 -34.67 -15.20
C TYR A 180 -7.20 -34.12 -16.58
N LEU A 181 -6.36 -34.85 -17.31
CA LEU A 181 -5.87 -34.52 -18.64
C LEU A 181 -5.71 -35.82 -19.44
N LEU A 182 -6.24 -35.84 -20.67
CA LEU A 182 -5.88 -36.84 -21.66
C LEU A 182 -4.79 -36.28 -22.56
N ARG A 183 -3.67 -37.00 -22.68
CA ARG A 183 -2.59 -36.65 -23.60
C ARG A 183 -2.53 -37.66 -24.72
N ILE A 184 -2.77 -37.20 -25.93
CA ILE A 184 -2.63 -37.98 -27.15
C ILE A 184 -1.26 -37.65 -27.74
N THR A 185 -0.43 -38.68 -27.89
CA THR A 185 0.91 -38.57 -28.45
C THR A 185 0.91 -39.20 -29.83
N ILE A 186 1.44 -38.48 -30.82
CA ILE A 186 1.57 -38.92 -32.21
C ILE A 186 3.05 -38.80 -32.58
N LYS A 187 3.64 -39.87 -33.14
CA LYS A 187 5.02 -39.81 -33.64
C LYS A 187 5.10 -38.92 -34.89
N ASN A 188 6.09 -38.02 -34.97
CA ASN A 188 6.24 -37.12 -36.11
C ASN A 188 6.45 -37.86 -37.43
N GLU A 189 7.09 -39.03 -37.41
CA GLU A 189 7.27 -39.90 -38.59
C GLU A 189 5.94 -40.23 -39.27
N LEU A 190 4.88 -40.47 -38.48
CA LEU A 190 3.53 -40.75 -38.99
C LEU A 190 2.96 -39.55 -39.76
N ILE A 191 3.24 -38.34 -39.27
CA ILE A 191 2.78 -37.09 -39.90
C ILE A 191 3.56 -36.82 -41.19
N GLN A 192 4.87 -37.09 -41.19
CA GLN A 192 5.73 -36.87 -42.35
C GLN A 192 5.55 -37.92 -43.46
N GLY A 193 5.17 -39.15 -43.10
CA GLY A 193 4.94 -40.25 -44.05
C GLY A 193 3.67 -40.12 -44.90
N GLY A 194 2.82 -39.12 -44.65
CA GLY A 194 1.64 -38.79 -45.46
C GLY A 194 0.44 -39.73 -45.32
N SER A 195 0.57 -40.84 -44.59
CA SER A 195 -0.51 -41.80 -44.31
C SER A 195 -1.56 -41.26 -43.32
N PHE A 196 -1.19 -40.28 -42.49
CA PHE A 196 -2.06 -39.66 -41.48
C PHE A 196 -2.28 -38.17 -41.75
N SER A 197 -3.55 -37.76 -41.85
CA SER A 197 -3.91 -36.35 -41.96
C SER A 197 -4.07 -35.70 -40.58
N LEU A 198 -3.04 -34.96 -40.16
CA LEU A 198 -3.09 -34.17 -38.92
C LEU A 198 -4.23 -33.14 -38.95
N ALA A 199 -4.56 -32.58 -40.12
CA ALA A 199 -5.63 -31.61 -40.27
C ALA A 199 -7.02 -32.23 -40.01
N GLU A 200 -7.26 -33.44 -40.51
CA GLU A 200 -8.50 -34.17 -40.27
C GLU A 200 -8.63 -34.60 -38.81
N PHE A 201 -7.54 -35.08 -38.20
CA PHE A 201 -7.54 -35.44 -36.79
C PHE A 201 -7.78 -34.23 -35.89
N ARG A 202 -7.16 -33.08 -36.19
CA ARG A 202 -7.46 -31.81 -35.51
C ARG A 202 -8.95 -31.45 -35.61
N LYS A 203 -9.55 -31.55 -36.79
CA LYS A 203 -10.97 -31.26 -37.00
C LYS A 203 -11.86 -32.21 -36.19
N TYR A 204 -11.50 -33.49 -36.14
CA TYR A 204 -12.18 -34.49 -35.34
C TYR A 204 -12.11 -34.17 -33.84
N LEU A 205 -10.92 -33.90 -33.32
CA LEU A 205 -10.74 -33.52 -31.91
C LEU A 205 -11.47 -32.24 -31.56
N LYS A 206 -11.45 -31.22 -32.43
CA LYS A 206 -12.22 -29.98 -32.24
C LYS A 206 -13.70 -30.23 -32.03
N LYS A 207 -14.30 -31.11 -32.83
CA LYS A 207 -15.70 -31.51 -32.66
C LYS A 207 -15.96 -32.20 -31.32
N ILE A 208 -15.07 -33.12 -30.91
CA ILE A 208 -15.16 -33.77 -29.59
C ILE A 208 -15.12 -32.74 -28.48
N VAL A 209 -14.14 -31.83 -28.51
CA VAL A 209 -13.96 -30.89 -27.42
C VAL A 209 -15.07 -29.84 -27.35
N GLU A 210 -15.65 -29.44 -28.48
CA GLU A 210 -16.84 -28.59 -28.54
C GLU A 210 -18.08 -29.27 -27.95
N VAL A 211 -18.37 -30.51 -28.38
CA VAL A 211 -19.53 -31.29 -27.87
C VAL A 211 -19.41 -31.51 -26.37
N ASN A 212 -18.20 -31.74 -25.89
CA ASN A 212 -17.95 -31.97 -24.50
C ASN A 212 -17.73 -30.66 -23.73
N ALA A 213 -17.58 -29.48 -24.33
CA ALA A 213 -17.17 -28.26 -23.64
C ALA A 213 -15.89 -28.47 -22.79
N VAL A 214 -14.80 -28.85 -23.46
CA VAL A 214 -13.45 -29.01 -22.87
C VAL A 214 -12.44 -28.26 -23.75
N SER A 215 -11.24 -28.02 -23.24
CA SER A 215 -10.15 -27.33 -23.95
C SER A 215 -9.23 -28.33 -24.66
N LEU A 216 -8.73 -27.93 -25.83
CA LEU A 216 -7.72 -28.65 -26.61
C LEU A 216 -6.48 -27.79 -26.72
N THR A 217 -5.33 -28.28 -26.25
CA THR A 217 -4.03 -27.63 -26.44
C THR A 217 -3.10 -28.51 -27.24
N GLU A 218 -2.37 -27.90 -28.17
CA GLU A 218 -1.41 -28.58 -29.05
C GLU A 218 0.02 -28.22 -28.64
N ALA A 219 0.93 -29.20 -28.70
CA ALA A 219 2.34 -28.98 -28.41
C ALA A 219 3.23 -29.94 -29.21
N THR A 220 4.51 -29.63 -29.33
CA THR A 220 5.52 -30.52 -29.90
C THR A 220 6.59 -30.77 -28.84
N TYR A 221 6.98 -32.02 -28.63
CA TYR A 221 8.02 -32.41 -27.67
C TYR A 221 8.93 -33.46 -28.28
N GLY A 222 10.16 -33.07 -28.61
CA GLY A 222 11.08 -33.92 -29.38
C GLY A 222 10.46 -34.34 -30.71
N GLU A 223 10.46 -35.64 -30.97
CA GLU A 223 9.89 -36.23 -32.20
C GLU A 223 8.38 -36.53 -32.09
N ASN A 224 7.70 -36.01 -31.06
CA ASN A 224 6.28 -36.25 -30.86
C ASN A 224 5.43 -34.98 -31.00
N TYR A 225 4.26 -35.15 -31.60
CA TYR A 225 3.17 -34.19 -31.60
C TYR A 225 2.16 -34.56 -30.52
N LEU A 226 1.76 -33.60 -29.69
CA LEU A 226 0.94 -33.81 -28.50
C LEU A 226 -0.37 -33.03 -28.61
N PHE A 227 -1.49 -33.71 -28.35
CA PHE A 227 -2.78 -33.09 -28.07
C PHE A 227 -3.15 -33.32 -26.61
N ASN A 228 -3.54 -32.26 -25.93
CA ASN A 228 -3.91 -32.26 -24.52
C ASN A 228 -5.38 -31.85 -24.42
N ILE A 229 -6.22 -32.75 -23.91
CA ILE A 229 -7.65 -32.51 -23.67
C ILE A 229 -7.87 -32.39 -22.16
N SER A 230 -8.26 -31.21 -21.70
CA SER A 230 -8.50 -30.88 -20.29
C SER A 230 -9.67 -29.91 -20.15
N ASN A 231 -10.27 -29.80 -18.96
CA ASN A 231 -11.39 -28.86 -18.70
C ASN A 231 -10.91 -27.47 -18.29
N THR A 232 -9.61 -27.27 -18.33
CA THR A 232 -8.93 -26.03 -18.01
C THR A 232 -7.81 -25.84 -19.01
N ASP A 233 -7.43 -24.60 -19.20
CA ASP A 233 -6.32 -24.15 -20.02
C ASP A 233 -5.53 -23.07 -19.27
N LYS A 234 -4.50 -22.52 -19.93
CA LYS A 234 -3.65 -21.51 -19.32
C LYS A 234 -4.44 -20.27 -18.89
N ILE A 235 -5.47 -19.85 -19.65
CA ILE A 235 -6.23 -18.63 -19.35
C ILE A 235 -7.23 -18.86 -18.22
N THR A 236 -7.94 -20.00 -18.22
CA THR A 236 -8.89 -20.39 -17.16
C THR A 236 -8.16 -20.56 -15.82
N ALA A 237 -6.98 -21.19 -15.83
CA ALA A 237 -6.16 -21.33 -14.63
C ALA A 237 -5.61 -19.97 -14.14
N LEU A 238 -5.27 -19.06 -15.06
CA LEU A 238 -4.88 -17.70 -14.71
C LEU A 238 -6.04 -16.90 -14.08
N GLU A 239 -7.28 -17.10 -14.53
CA GLU A 239 -8.48 -16.50 -13.94
C GLU A 239 -8.72 -16.98 -12.51
N TYR A 240 -8.60 -18.29 -12.27
CA TYR A 240 -8.66 -18.86 -10.93
C TYR A 240 -7.57 -18.28 -10.01
N TYR A 241 -6.34 -18.19 -10.53
CA TYR A 241 -5.22 -17.58 -9.83
C TYR A 241 -5.48 -16.11 -9.47
N ALA A 242 -5.93 -15.31 -10.44
CA ALA A 242 -6.25 -13.90 -10.26
C ALA A 242 -7.32 -13.69 -9.19
N LYS A 243 -8.40 -14.51 -9.24
CA LYS A 243 -9.48 -14.49 -8.24
C LYS A 243 -8.96 -14.85 -6.85
N THR A 244 -8.11 -15.86 -6.73
CA THR A 244 -7.56 -16.28 -5.43
C THR A 244 -6.66 -15.21 -4.81
N LEU A 245 -5.89 -14.49 -5.64
CA LEU A 245 -5.12 -13.33 -5.20
C LEU A 245 -5.98 -12.08 -4.94
N GLY A 246 -7.26 -12.08 -5.34
CA GLY A 246 -8.13 -10.92 -5.24
C GLY A 246 -7.69 -9.77 -6.14
N ILE A 247 -7.09 -10.06 -7.30
CA ILE A 247 -6.69 -9.05 -8.30
C ILE A 247 -7.43 -9.25 -9.62
N ARG A 248 -7.49 -8.20 -10.44
CA ARG A 248 -8.15 -8.27 -11.75
C ARG A 248 -7.25 -8.94 -12.78
N LEU A 249 -7.82 -9.77 -13.64
CA LEU A 249 -7.07 -10.45 -14.71
C LEU A 249 -6.30 -9.48 -15.63
N LYS A 250 -6.85 -8.30 -15.91
CA LYS A 250 -6.20 -7.23 -16.70
C LYS A 250 -5.00 -6.58 -16.00
N SER A 251 -4.81 -6.84 -14.72
CA SER A 251 -3.66 -6.35 -13.96
C SER A 251 -2.48 -7.33 -13.95
N ILE A 252 -2.63 -8.48 -14.61
CA ILE A 252 -1.56 -9.48 -14.74
C ILE A 252 -0.89 -9.32 -16.11
N LEU A 253 0.40 -9.02 -16.10
CA LEU A 253 1.24 -9.03 -17.30
C LEU A 253 1.44 -10.47 -17.76
N ARG A 254 1.33 -10.74 -19.06
CA ARG A 254 1.42 -12.11 -19.61
C ARG A 254 2.49 -12.15 -20.69
N ILE A 255 3.43 -13.07 -20.57
CA ILE A 255 4.57 -13.18 -21.48
C ILE A 255 4.76 -14.63 -21.86
N GLY A 256 4.89 -14.91 -23.16
CA GLY A 256 5.12 -16.26 -23.69
C GLY A 256 5.71 -16.20 -25.10
N ASP A 257 6.07 -17.35 -25.67
CA ASP A 257 6.76 -17.40 -26.96
C ASP A 257 5.82 -17.83 -28.11
N GLN A 258 4.72 -18.54 -27.83
CA GLN A 258 3.83 -19.11 -28.85
C GLN A 258 2.45 -18.43 -28.91
N GLY A 259 2.43 -17.12 -29.19
CA GLY A 259 1.22 -16.30 -29.27
C GLY A 259 0.50 -16.28 -30.62
N GLN A 260 0.93 -17.05 -31.61
CA GLN A 260 0.26 -17.23 -32.91
C GLN A 260 -1.04 -18.03 -32.78
N ALA A 261 -1.97 -17.89 -33.73
CA ALA A 261 -3.22 -18.66 -33.72
C ALA A 261 -2.95 -20.17 -33.69
N GLY A 262 -3.52 -20.87 -32.70
CA GLY A 262 -3.29 -22.30 -32.46
C GLY A 262 -1.99 -22.63 -31.71
N GLY A 263 -1.18 -21.62 -31.35
CA GLY A 263 -0.05 -21.78 -30.44
C GLY A 263 -0.51 -22.01 -28.99
N ASN A 264 0.35 -22.64 -28.18
CA ASN A 264 -0.03 -23.03 -26.83
C ASN A 264 -0.31 -21.83 -25.88
N ASP A 265 0.30 -20.67 -26.18
CA ASP A 265 0.14 -19.43 -25.41
C ASP A 265 -0.91 -18.48 -26.02
N PHE A 266 -1.57 -18.87 -27.12
CA PHE A 266 -2.45 -17.97 -27.86
C PHE A 266 -3.51 -17.33 -26.96
N ASP A 267 -4.30 -18.14 -26.24
CA ASP A 267 -5.38 -17.62 -25.39
C ASP A 267 -4.86 -16.84 -24.18
N LEU A 268 -3.69 -17.24 -23.66
CA LEU A 268 -3.01 -16.51 -22.59
C LEU A 268 -2.61 -15.11 -23.08
N LEU A 269 -1.99 -15.00 -24.26
CA LEU A 269 -1.39 -13.77 -24.78
C LEU A 269 -2.35 -12.90 -25.61
N ASN A 270 -3.51 -13.43 -26.01
CA ASN A 270 -4.53 -12.71 -26.78
C ASN A 270 -5.31 -11.70 -25.90
N SER A 271 -4.58 -10.75 -25.30
CA SER A 271 -5.11 -9.63 -24.55
C SER A 271 -4.22 -8.41 -24.71
N GLY A 272 -4.72 -7.23 -24.32
CA GLY A 272 -3.92 -6.01 -24.22
C GLY A 272 -2.81 -6.06 -23.16
N CYS A 273 -2.79 -7.10 -22.31
CA CYS A 273 -1.75 -7.32 -21.30
C CYS A 273 -0.76 -8.42 -21.71
N GLY A 274 -0.89 -8.95 -22.93
CA GLY A 274 -0.11 -10.07 -23.44
C GLY A 274 0.98 -9.62 -24.41
N PHE A 275 2.20 -10.10 -24.16
CA PHE A 275 3.36 -9.91 -25.02
C PHE A 275 3.90 -11.25 -25.48
N SER A 276 4.19 -11.35 -26.78
CA SER A 276 4.91 -12.50 -27.32
C SER A 276 6.37 -12.16 -27.58
N VAL A 277 7.24 -13.06 -27.15
CA VAL A 277 8.70 -13.00 -27.34
C VAL A 277 9.19 -13.96 -28.42
N ASN A 278 8.29 -14.65 -29.11
CA ASN A 278 8.61 -15.32 -30.36
C ASN A 278 7.40 -15.20 -31.28
N GLN A 279 6.70 -16.26 -31.64
CA GLN A 279 5.59 -16.26 -32.60
C GLN A 279 4.37 -15.45 -32.11
N ILE A 280 3.73 -14.68 -33.00
CA ILE A 280 2.71 -13.65 -32.66
C ILE A 280 1.38 -13.86 -33.38
N SER A 281 0.28 -13.39 -32.79
CA SER A 281 -1.01 -13.32 -33.47
C SER A 281 -1.10 -12.14 -34.44
N LYS A 282 -2.01 -12.25 -35.42
CA LYS A 282 -2.34 -11.16 -36.34
C LYS A 282 -3.24 -10.08 -35.72
N VAL A 283 -3.76 -10.29 -34.50
CA VAL A 283 -4.68 -9.37 -33.82
C VAL A 283 -3.93 -8.08 -33.47
N PRO A 284 -4.28 -6.90 -34.01
CA PRO A 284 -3.50 -5.68 -33.80
C PRO A 284 -3.44 -5.22 -32.34
N THR A 285 -4.52 -5.44 -31.60
CA THR A 285 -4.74 -4.89 -30.25
C THR A 285 -4.39 -5.85 -29.11
N ALA A 286 -3.72 -6.96 -29.41
CA ALA A 286 -3.39 -8.02 -28.46
C ALA A 286 -2.10 -8.73 -28.86
N CYS A 287 -1.49 -9.50 -27.94
CA CYS A 287 -0.27 -10.28 -28.20
C CYS A 287 0.80 -9.41 -28.86
N PHE A 288 1.25 -8.37 -28.16
CA PHE A 288 2.18 -7.40 -28.70
C PHE A 288 3.59 -7.98 -28.85
N PRO A 289 4.32 -7.68 -29.94
CA PRO A 289 5.74 -7.98 -30.01
C PRO A 289 6.52 -7.04 -29.08
N VAL A 290 7.68 -7.49 -28.61
CA VAL A 290 8.64 -6.63 -27.88
C VAL A 290 9.63 -6.05 -28.88
N LEU A 291 9.75 -4.71 -28.88
CA LEU A 291 10.69 -3.98 -29.74
C LEU A 291 11.80 -3.32 -28.92
N ASP A 292 12.99 -3.22 -29.51
CA ASP A 292 14.14 -2.51 -28.94
C ASP A 292 14.01 -0.97 -29.11
N GLN A 293 15.12 -0.23 -28.98
CA GLN A 293 15.13 1.24 -29.18
C GLN A 293 15.06 1.67 -30.65
N ASN A 294 15.46 0.78 -31.56
CA ASN A 294 15.43 0.97 -33.01
C ASN A 294 14.13 0.45 -33.64
N PHE A 295 13.17 0.01 -32.81
CA PHE A 295 11.92 -0.64 -33.21
C PHE A 295 12.13 -2.00 -33.91
N GLU A 296 13.27 -2.63 -33.69
CA GLU A 296 13.54 -4.00 -34.13
C GLU A 296 12.98 -5.01 -33.13
N ARG A 297 12.49 -6.14 -33.66
CA ARG A 297 11.82 -7.16 -32.85
C ARG A 297 12.84 -8.00 -32.09
N LEU A 298 12.72 -8.00 -30.76
CA LEU A 298 13.49 -8.87 -29.89
C LEU A 298 12.80 -10.23 -29.74
N LYS A 299 13.59 -11.25 -29.37
CA LYS A 299 13.07 -12.60 -29.10
C LYS A 299 13.58 -13.20 -27.78
N GLY A 300 12.89 -14.24 -27.34
CA GLY A 300 13.28 -15.10 -26.22
C GLY A 300 13.46 -14.37 -24.89
N ALA A 301 14.34 -14.90 -24.05
CA ALA A 301 14.65 -14.32 -22.74
C ALA A 301 15.15 -12.86 -22.83
N GLU A 302 15.82 -12.47 -23.90
CA GLU A 302 16.26 -11.08 -24.10
C GLU A 302 15.08 -10.12 -24.24
N ALA A 303 14.10 -10.46 -25.09
CA ALA A 303 12.86 -9.68 -25.21
C ALA A 303 12.13 -9.56 -23.86
N THR A 304 12.05 -10.67 -23.11
CA THR A 304 11.46 -10.67 -21.77
C THR A 304 12.17 -9.68 -20.83
N ARG A 305 13.52 -9.65 -20.82
CA ARG A 305 14.29 -8.71 -19.98
C ARG A 305 13.97 -7.25 -20.36
N VAL A 306 14.07 -6.92 -21.65
CA VAL A 306 13.82 -5.55 -22.14
C VAL A 306 12.39 -5.10 -21.86
N LEU A 307 11.42 -6.01 -21.96
CA LEU A 307 10.03 -5.71 -21.63
C LEU A 307 9.85 -5.37 -20.15
N LEU A 308 10.46 -6.16 -19.25
CA LEU A 308 10.34 -5.97 -17.81
C LEU A 308 11.02 -4.68 -17.33
N ASP A 309 12.01 -4.18 -18.04
CA ASP A 309 12.61 -2.85 -17.80
C ASP A 309 11.70 -1.69 -18.26
N LYS A 310 10.80 -1.93 -19.22
CA LYS A 310 9.85 -0.92 -19.75
C LYS A 310 8.52 -0.89 -18.98
N ILE A 311 8.14 -1.98 -18.32
CA ILE A 311 6.84 -2.14 -17.66
C ILE A 311 6.91 -1.88 -16.15
N LYS A 312 5.82 -1.35 -15.59
CA LYS A 312 5.67 -1.08 -14.15
C LYS A 312 5.01 -2.27 -13.46
N LEU A 313 5.78 -2.97 -12.61
CA LEU A 313 5.32 -4.13 -11.83
C LEU A 313 5.44 -3.85 -10.33
N PHE A 314 4.29 -3.80 -9.64
CA PHE A 314 4.21 -3.54 -8.20
C PHE A 314 3.06 -4.35 -7.59
N PRO A 315 3.18 -4.91 -6.38
CA PRO A 315 2.14 -5.77 -5.81
C PRO A 315 0.83 -5.03 -5.59
N SER A 316 -0.30 -5.73 -5.57
CA SER A 316 -1.54 -5.12 -5.06
C SER A 316 -1.38 -4.80 -3.58
N LEU A 317 -1.72 -3.57 -3.16
CA LEU A 317 -1.87 -3.29 -1.72
C LEU A 317 -3.31 -3.51 -1.27
N ASN A 318 -4.27 -3.30 -2.19
CA ASN A 318 -5.68 -3.54 -2.00
C ASN A 318 -6.12 -4.72 -2.88
N ILE A 319 -6.84 -5.67 -2.30
CA ILE A 319 -7.44 -6.83 -2.99
C ILE A 319 -8.96 -6.78 -2.89
N GLU A 320 -9.65 -7.54 -3.75
CA GLU A 320 -11.11 -7.56 -3.82
C GLU A 320 -11.76 -8.03 -2.49
N PRO A 321 -12.95 -7.50 -2.12
CA PRO A 321 -13.60 -7.74 -0.83
C PRO A 321 -14.36 -9.09 -0.79
N GLU A 322 -13.66 -10.19 -1.08
CA GLU A 322 -14.21 -11.55 -1.00
C GLU A 322 -13.72 -12.25 0.28
N PHE A 323 -14.62 -13.01 0.93
CA PHE A 323 -14.22 -13.79 2.09
C PHE A 323 -13.23 -14.88 1.68
N ASN A 324 -12.06 -14.90 2.30
CA ASN A 324 -11.06 -15.93 2.11
C ASN A 324 -10.44 -16.34 3.46
N LYS A 325 -10.63 -17.60 3.85
CA LYS A 325 -10.12 -18.13 5.11
C LYS A 325 -8.59 -18.01 5.23
N GLN A 326 -7.86 -18.28 4.14
CA GLN A 326 -6.39 -18.20 4.14
C GLN A 326 -5.91 -16.76 4.39
N GLN A 327 -6.62 -15.77 3.84
CA GLN A 327 -6.31 -14.35 4.06
C GLN A 327 -6.61 -13.94 5.51
N LEU A 328 -7.72 -14.40 6.09
CA LEU A 328 -8.04 -14.14 7.50
C LEU A 328 -7.00 -14.76 8.44
N ASP A 329 -6.56 -15.99 8.18
CA ASP A 329 -5.54 -16.65 8.97
C ASP A 329 -4.18 -15.95 8.82
N ALA A 330 -3.82 -15.48 7.62
CA ALA A 330 -2.64 -14.66 7.39
C ALA A 330 -2.71 -13.31 8.14
N LEU A 331 -3.89 -12.67 8.18
CA LEU A 331 -4.08 -11.41 8.92
C LEU A 331 -3.92 -11.61 10.43
N ARG A 332 -4.39 -12.74 10.98
CA ARG A 332 -4.20 -13.10 12.40
C ARG A 332 -2.73 -13.29 12.76
N GLU A 333 -1.99 -14.02 11.93
CA GLU A 333 -0.55 -14.21 12.11
C GLU A 333 0.20 -12.89 12.01
N PHE A 334 -0.15 -12.05 11.03
CA PHE A 334 0.39 -10.70 10.90
C PHE A 334 0.13 -9.86 12.16
N GLU A 335 -1.11 -9.82 12.67
CA GLU A 335 -1.48 -9.03 13.85
C GLU A 335 -0.66 -9.45 15.09
N LYS A 336 -0.45 -10.75 15.28
CA LYS A 336 0.42 -11.29 16.34
C LYS A 336 1.85 -10.79 16.19
N LEU A 337 2.41 -10.84 14.98
CA LEU A 337 3.76 -10.36 14.70
C LEU A 337 3.89 -8.85 14.93
N ALA A 338 2.97 -8.04 14.38
CA ALA A 338 2.96 -6.59 14.56
C ALA A 338 2.90 -6.19 16.04
N ALA A 339 2.02 -6.83 16.82
CA ALA A 339 1.89 -6.55 18.25
C ALA A 339 3.18 -6.84 19.03
N ASN A 340 3.86 -7.97 18.76
CA ASN A 340 5.12 -8.31 19.43
C ASN A 340 6.25 -7.33 19.10
N ARG A 341 6.33 -6.92 17.84
CA ARG A 341 7.32 -5.94 17.37
C ARG A 341 7.10 -4.56 17.99
N SER A 342 5.85 -4.11 18.00
CA SER A 342 5.43 -2.87 18.66
C SER A 342 5.78 -2.86 20.15
N ARG A 343 5.47 -3.92 20.88
CA ARG A 343 5.83 -4.06 22.32
C ARG A 343 7.34 -3.99 22.54
N SER A 344 8.13 -4.63 21.68
CA SER A 344 9.58 -4.65 21.80
C SER A 344 10.18 -3.25 21.62
N GLU A 345 9.79 -2.51 20.58
CA GLU A 345 10.26 -1.13 20.38
C GLU A 345 9.71 -0.19 21.46
N GLY A 346 8.45 -0.37 21.85
CA GLY A 346 7.84 0.39 22.95
C GLY A 346 8.59 0.22 24.27
N PHE A 347 9.01 -1.01 24.59
CA PHE A 347 9.84 -1.27 25.77
C PHE A 347 11.18 -0.54 25.70
N LEU A 348 11.87 -0.59 24.56
CA LEU A 348 13.15 0.14 24.37
C LEU A 348 12.97 1.65 24.54
N LEU A 349 11.89 2.20 23.99
CA LEU A 349 11.58 3.62 24.12
C LEU A 349 11.26 4.01 25.58
N LEU A 350 10.50 3.18 26.29
CA LEU A 350 10.21 3.39 27.71
C LEU A 350 11.48 3.40 28.56
N GLN A 351 12.45 2.53 28.28
CA GLN A 351 13.75 2.55 28.98
C GLN A 351 14.48 3.88 28.78
N LYS A 352 14.46 4.45 27.58
CA LYS A 352 15.05 5.78 27.33
C LYS A 352 14.36 6.87 28.14
N ILE A 353 13.03 6.86 28.20
CA ILE A 353 12.26 7.81 29.03
C ILE A 353 12.61 7.64 30.51
N ARG A 354 12.78 6.42 31.01
CA ARG A 354 13.19 6.17 32.40
C ARG A 354 14.58 6.74 32.70
N ILE A 355 15.56 6.52 31.82
CA ILE A 355 16.91 7.08 31.96
C ILE A 355 16.87 8.60 31.97
N LYS A 356 16.11 9.19 31.03
CA LYS A 356 15.88 10.63 30.95
C LYS A 356 15.30 11.19 32.26
N LEU A 357 14.23 10.58 32.76
CA LEU A 357 13.56 11.03 33.98
C LEU A 357 14.44 10.87 35.22
N HIS A 358 15.21 9.79 35.29
CA HIS A 358 16.21 9.61 36.33
C HIS A 358 17.23 10.76 36.32
N ARG A 359 17.86 11.08 35.17
CA ARG A 359 18.79 12.21 35.10
C ARG A 359 18.15 13.57 35.40
N LEU A 360 16.88 13.74 35.05
CA LEU A 360 16.16 14.98 35.27
C LEU A 360 15.79 15.19 36.74
N LEU A 361 15.31 14.15 37.41
CA LEU A 361 14.59 14.22 38.69
C LEU A 361 15.34 13.59 39.87
N ASP A 362 16.34 12.73 39.65
CA ASP A 362 17.03 12.03 40.73
C ASP A 362 17.68 13.00 41.72
N GLY A 363 17.46 12.75 43.01
CA GLY A 363 17.85 13.64 44.11
C GLY A 363 17.11 14.98 44.19
N LYS A 364 16.29 15.34 43.19
CA LYS A 364 15.56 16.63 43.10
C LYS A 364 14.07 16.49 43.41
N ASP A 365 13.47 15.36 43.07
CA ASP A 365 12.08 15.03 43.38
C ASP A 365 12.02 13.78 44.27
N LYS A 366 11.90 13.98 45.58
CA LYS A 366 11.98 12.91 46.58
C LYS A 366 10.75 12.00 46.60
N SER A 367 9.61 12.43 46.04
CA SER A 367 8.39 11.62 45.97
C SER A 367 8.37 10.69 44.75
N PHE A 368 9.35 10.82 43.86
CA PHE A 368 9.32 10.16 42.56
C PHE A 368 10.16 8.87 42.51
N ASN A 369 9.49 7.73 42.29
CA ASN A 369 10.18 6.45 42.00
C ASN A 369 10.22 6.18 40.49
N TYR A 370 11.40 6.38 39.90
CA TYR A 370 11.58 6.27 38.45
C TYR A 370 11.63 4.81 37.92
N GLN A 371 11.87 3.81 38.79
CA GLN A 371 12.09 2.42 38.37
C GLN A 371 10.81 1.73 37.86
N HIS A 372 9.64 2.26 38.20
CA HIS A 372 8.34 1.65 37.89
C HIS A 372 7.44 2.49 36.97
N ILE A 373 7.98 3.53 36.32
CA ILE A 373 7.19 4.37 35.41
C ILE A 373 6.79 3.56 34.17
N GLU A 374 5.52 3.62 33.83
CA GLU A 374 4.98 3.12 32.57
C GLU A 374 4.49 4.28 31.68
N PHE A 375 4.30 4.04 30.38
CA PHE A 375 3.73 5.07 29.48
C PHE A 375 2.39 5.61 30.00
N ARG A 376 1.56 4.75 30.61
CA ARG A 376 0.26 5.11 31.18
C ARG A 376 0.32 6.06 32.37
N ASP A 377 1.49 6.29 32.96
CA ASP A 377 1.67 7.27 34.05
C ASP A 377 1.86 8.69 33.50
N ILE A 378 2.22 8.82 32.22
CA ILE A 378 2.41 10.10 31.53
C ILE A 378 1.29 10.34 30.51
N PHE A 379 0.91 9.32 29.74
CA PHE A 379 0.01 9.41 28.60
C PHE A 379 -1.30 8.67 28.83
N ASP A 380 -2.40 9.26 28.36
CA ASP A 380 -3.66 8.56 28.13
C ASP A 380 -3.57 7.68 26.88
N SER A 381 -4.52 6.73 26.73
CA SER A 381 -4.68 5.93 25.50
C SER A 381 -4.79 6.75 24.21
N CYS A 382 -5.33 7.97 24.26
CA CYS A 382 -5.38 8.88 23.10
C CYS A 382 -4.05 9.61 22.82
N GLY A 383 -3.04 9.40 23.67
CA GLY A 383 -1.73 10.04 23.61
C GLY A 383 -1.63 11.42 24.27
N GLY A 384 -2.72 11.94 24.85
CA GLY A 384 -2.67 13.19 25.61
C GLY A 384 -2.01 13.02 26.97
N ILE A 385 -1.40 14.09 27.48
CA ILE A 385 -0.72 14.05 28.78
C ILE A 385 -1.74 14.00 29.91
N LYS A 386 -1.53 13.08 30.85
CA LYS A 386 -2.45 12.75 31.93
C LYS A 386 -1.93 13.20 33.29
N ILE A 387 -2.79 13.87 34.02
CA ILE A 387 -2.60 14.24 35.43
C ILE A 387 -3.65 13.48 36.24
N LYS A 388 -3.22 12.68 37.21
CA LYS A 388 -4.12 11.96 38.12
C LYS A 388 -4.74 12.98 39.09
N ASP A 389 -5.97 12.75 39.54
CA ASP A 389 -6.70 13.78 40.29
C ASP A 389 -5.98 14.21 41.59
N TRP A 390 -5.28 13.27 42.25
CA TRP A 390 -4.50 13.58 43.44
C TRP A 390 -3.21 14.38 43.17
N GLU A 391 -2.70 14.38 41.94
CA GLU A 391 -1.51 15.14 41.55
C GLU A 391 -1.83 16.63 41.36
N ILE A 392 -3.11 17.02 41.26
CA ILE A 392 -3.52 18.40 40.98
C ILE A 392 -2.97 19.37 42.02
N ASN A 393 -2.96 18.99 43.29
CA ASN A 393 -2.50 19.86 44.38
C ASN A 393 -0.99 20.15 44.32
N GLU A 394 -0.22 19.33 43.62
CA GLU A 394 1.24 19.43 43.51
C GLU A 394 1.69 20.21 42.25
N ILE A 395 0.75 20.62 41.39
CA ILE A 395 1.04 21.43 40.21
C ILE A 395 1.38 22.87 40.63
N ASP A 396 2.42 23.43 40.01
CA ASP A 396 2.76 24.85 40.17
C ASP A 396 1.57 25.79 39.84
N PRO A 397 1.31 26.84 40.64
CA PRO A 397 0.19 27.75 40.43
C PRO A 397 0.16 28.42 39.04
N ALA A 398 1.31 28.74 38.45
CA ALA A 398 1.36 29.35 37.11
C ALA A 398 0.89 28.35 36.04
N LEU A 399 1.30 27.09 36.16
CA LEU A 399 0.87 26.00 35.26
C LEU A 399 -0.61 25.67 35.45
N LYS A 400 -1.12 25.65 36.69
CA LYS A 400 -2.56 25.51 36.97
C LYS A 400 -3.38 26.57 36.23
N ASN A 401 -3.00 27.84 36.40
CA ASN A 401 -3.69 28.98 35.80
C ASN A 401 -3.67 28.95 34.26
N LEU A 402 -2.57 28.52 33.65
CA LEU A 402 -2.48 28.39 32.19
C LEU A 402 -3.56 27.45 31.62
N PHE A 403 -3.77 26.31 32.28
CA PHE A 403 -4.79 25.33 31.87
C PHE A 403 -6.19 25.60 32.42
N GLY A 404 -6.34 26.65 33.25
CA GLY A 404 -7.60 27.02 33.88
C GLY A 404 -8.01 26.10 35.02
N ILE A 405 -7.05 25.42 35.65
CA ILE A 405 -7.25 24.54 36.80
C ILE A 405 -7.25 25.43 38.05
N SER A 406 -8.37 25.50 38.77
CA SER A 406 -8.51 26.12 40.09
C SER A 406 -8.68 25.06 41.17
N ASP A 407 -8.41 25.43 42.42
CA ASP A 407 -8.56 24.51 43.56
C ASP A 407 -10.03 24.22 43.89
N ASP A 408 -10.94 25.14 43.54
CA ASP A 408 -12.40 25.00 43.73
C ASP A 408 -13.09 24.14 42.66
N LEU A 409 -12.33 23.46 41.79
CA LEU A 409 -12.86 22.76 40.62
C LEU A 409 -13.89 21.67 40.96
N PHE A 410 -13.80 21.09 42.16
CA PHE A 410 -14.68 20.03 42.64
C PHE A 410 -15.79 20.54 43.58
N SER A 411 -15.74 21.82 43.97
CA SER A 411 -16.71 22.42 44.90
C SER A 411 -17.75 23.30 44.21
N ASP A 412 -17.49 23.80 42.99
CA ASP A 412 -18.45 24.61 42.25
C ASP A 412 -19.39 23.73 41.39
N PHE A 413 -20.69 23.80 41.66
CA PHE A 413 -21.74 23.07 40.90
C PHE A 413 -21.98 23.67 39.50
N LYS A 414 -21.31 24.78 39.14
CA LYS A 414 -21.30 25.28 37.77
C LYS A 414 -20.47 24.34 36.88
N LYS A 415 -20.97 24.03 35.69
CA LYS A 415 -20.26 23.20 34.69
C LYS A 415 -18.81 23.67 34.58
N CYS A 416 -17.86 22.83 34.99
CA CYS A 416 -16.45 23.13 34.82
C CYS A 416 -16.16 23.23 33.30
N ARG A 417 -15.64 24.38 32.85
CA ARG A 417 -15.41 24.69 31.42
C ARG A 417 -13.91 24.87 31.17
N LEU A 418 -13.14 23.80 31.36
CA LEU A 418 -11.72 23.81 30.99
C LEU A 418 -11.58 23.94 29.46
N LYS A 419 -10.62 24.75 29.01
CA LYS A 419 -10.46 25.09 27.58
C LYS A 419 -9.36 24.28 26.89
N TRP A 420 -8.22 24.15 27.56
CA TRP A 420 -7.02 23.43 27.08
C TRP A 420 -6.77 22.12 27.84
N ALA A 421 -7.64 21.79 28.78
CA ALA A 421 -7.69 20.52 29.47
C ALA A 421 -9.14 20.02 29.51
N MET A 422 -9.35 18.75 29.87
CA MET A 422 -10.68 18.20 30.14
C MET A 422 -10.61 17.02 31.09
N PHE A 423 -11.70 16.77 31.79
CA PHE A 423 -11.82 15.61 32.66
C PHE A 423 -12.04 14.31 31.90
N THR A 424 -11.41 13.27 32.41
CA THR A 424 -11.78 11.87 32.18
C THR A 424 -12.49 11.34 33.44
N ASP A 425 -12.74 10.04 33.52
CA ASP A 425 -13.38 9.44 34.71
C ASP A 425 -12.50 9.40 35.96
N THR A 426 -11.18 9.49 35.82
CA THR A 426 -10.23 9.27 36.94
C THR A 426 -8.99 10.16 36.88
N ASN A 427 -8.96 11.09 35.92
CA ASN A 427 -7.79 11.92 35.64
C ASN A 427 -8.22 13.19 34.91
N LEU A 428 -7.34 14.18 34.93
CA LEU A 428 -7.34 15.32 34.03
C LEU A 428 -6.45 15.04 32.80
N LEU A 429 -6.97 15.31 31.61
CA LEU A 429 -6.21 15.28 30.37
C LEU A 429 -5.83 16.70 29.96
N LEU A 430 -4.55 16.95 29.66
CA LEU A 430 -4.04 18.25 29.18
C LEU A 430 -4.35 18.48 27.69
N ARG A 431 -5.53 18.06 27.25
CA ARG A 431 -6.15 18.35 25.96
C ARG A 431 -7.59 18.72 26.24
N GLY A 432 -8.06 19.84 25.70
CA GLY A 432 -9.43 20.33 25.94
C GLY A 432 -10.21 20.60 24.66
N PRO A 433 -11.38 21.26 24.77
CA PRO A 433 -12.18 21.67 23.63
C PRO A 433 -11.41 22.41 22.54
N TYR A 434 -10.43 23.25 22.90
CA TYR A 434 -9.62 23.99 21.93
C TYR A 434 -8.54 23.14 21.25
N TYR A 435 -8.12 22.03 21.86
CA TYR A 435 -7.31 21.02 21.19
C TYR A 435 -8.15 20.30 20.12
N TYR A 436 -9.37 19.91 20.49
CA TYR A 436 -10.34 19.24 19.61
C TYR A 436 -11.32 20.22 18.93
N TRP A 437 -10.80 21.37 18.48
CA TRP A 437 -11.62 22.44 17.92
C TRP A 437 -12.55 21.94 16.80
N GLY A 438 -12.04 21.12 15.88
CA GLY A 438 -12.83 20.56 14.78
C GLY A 438 -14.00 19.66 15.18
N LEU A 439 -13.96 19.03 16.37
CA LEU A 439 -15.09 18.26 16.92
C LEU A 439 -16.10 19.17 17.63
N THR A 440 -15.60 20.05 18.50
CA THR A 440 -16.42 20.87 19.41
C THR A 440 -17.12 22.06 18.74
N SER A 441 -16.70 22.42 17.54
CA SER A 441 -17.24 23.55 16.79
C SER A 441 -17.83 23.15 15.43
N ARG A 442 -18.10 21.85 15.24
CA ARG A 442 -18.59 21.28 13.98
C ARG A 442 -19.96 21.82 13.57
N GLU A 443 -20.86 22.06 14.51
CA GLU A 443 -22.17 22.70 14.25
C GLU A 443 -22.00 24.19 13.88
N ALA A 444 -20.97 24.87 14.40
CA ALA A 444 -20.65 26.25 14.04
C ALA A 444 -19.95 26.39 12.67
N GLN A 445 -19.44 25.29 12.08
CA GLN A 445 -18.90 25.27 10.70
C GLN A 445 -19.97 25.61 9.65
N GLU A 446 -21.25 25.45 9.97
CA GLU A 446 -22.34 25.69 9.03
C GLU A 446 -22.74 27.17 8.94
N MET A 447 -22.32 28.04 9.87
CA MET A 447 -22.97 29.35 10.02
C MET A 447 -22.11 30.64 10.02
N LYS A 448 -20.76 30.64 10.11
CA LYS A 448 -20.03 31.93 10.28
C LYS A 448 -18.73 32.12 9.48
N LYS A 449 -18.63 33.29 8.81
CA LYS A 449 -17.35 33.90 8.37
C LYS A 449 -16.44 34.09 9.59
N GLY A 450 -15.14 33.81 9.47
CA GLY A 450 -14.15 34.04 10.53
C GLY A 450 -13.88 32.88 11.50
N TYR A 451 -14.39 31.67 11.24
CA TYR A 451 -14.16 30.47 12.06
C TYR A 451 -12.68 30.20 12.41
N ILE A 452 -11.82 30.21 11.39
CA ILE A 452 -10.38 30.01 11.60
C ILE A 452 -9.75 31.21 12.33
N LEU A 453 -10.16 32.44 12.04
CA LEU A 453 -9.66 33.65 12.73
C LEU A 453 -9.96 33.60 14.24
N ASN A 454 -11.14 33.12 14.63
CA ASN A 454 -11.50 32.93 16.03
C ASN A 454 -10.59 31.90 16.72
N TYR A 455 -10.34 30.76 16.06
CA TYR A 455 -9.40 29.76 16.57
C TYR A 455 -7.99 30.35 16.73
N ILE A 456 -7.55 31.16 15.77
CA ILE A 456 -6.23 31.77 15.77
C ILE A 456 -6.07 32.75 16.93
N ASN A 457 -7.06 33.58 17.22
CA ASN A 457 -7.03 34.48 18.37
C ASN A 457 -6.90 33.71 19.70
N VAL A 458 -7.64 32.60 19.82
CA VAL A 458 -7.58 31.70 20.98
C VAL A 458 -6.18 31.08 21.12
N VAL A 459 -5.59 30.65 20.00
CA VAL A 459 -4.26 30.04 19.92
C VAL A 459 -3.15 31.04 20.28
N VAL A 460 -3.17 32.24 19.72
CA VAL A 460 -2.17 33.29 19.98
C VAL A 460 -2.15 33.67 21.46
N ASN A 461 -3.33 33.78 22.08
CA ASN A 461 -3.43 34.02 23.51
C ASN A 461 -2.82 32.86 24.34
N PHE A 462 -3.12 31.61 23.99
CA PHE A 462 -2.54 30.45 24.69
C PHE A 462 -1.01 30.39 24.57
N ILE A 463 -0.46 30.62 23.38
CA ILE A 463 0.98 30.65 23.15
C ILE A 463 1.64 31.76 23.98
N SER A 464 1.08 32.98 23.94
CA SER A 464 1.61 34.13 24.69
C SER A 464 1.61 33.89 26.21
N ARG A 465 0.52 33.34 26.75
CA ARG A 465 0.43 32.94 28.16
C ARG A 465 1.37 31.79 28.49
N SER A 466 1.58 30.86 27.56
CA SER A 466 2.55 29.76 27.74
C SER A 466 3.96 30.32 27.85
N THR A 467 4.37 31.26 27.00
CA THR A 467 5.69 31.92 27.09
C THR A 467 5.92 32.54 28.47
N GLN A 468 4.95 33.32 28.97
CA GLN A 468 5.02 33.92 30.31
C GLN A 468 5.12 32.85 31.41
N THR A 469 4.33 31.78 31.30
CA THR A 469 4.32 30.68 32.26
C THR A 469 5.66 29.95 32.29
N ILE A 470 6.25 29.64 31.12
CA ILE A 470 7.57 29.02 30.99
C ILE A 470 8.64 29.89 31.66
N SER A 471 8.60 31.20 31.46
CA SER A 471 9.54 32.15 32.07
C SER A 471 9.51 32.09 33.60
N ILE A 472 8.30 31.99 34.19
CA ILE A 472 8.10 31.86 35.64
C ILE A 472 8.67 30.53 36.16
N VAL A 473 8.32 29.41 35.52
CA VAL A 473 8.65 28.08 36.06
C VAL A 473 10.08 27.62 35.74
N LYS A 474 10.78 28.33 34.84
CA LYS A 474 12.19 28.08 34.49
C LYS A 474 13.13 28.06 35.70
N GLY A 475 12.84 28.86 36.72
CA GLY A 475 13.64 28.95 37.95
C GLY A 475 13.28 27.92 39.03
N ILE A 476 12.24 27.10 38.82
CA ILE A 476 11.74 26.15 39.81
C ILE A 476 12.47 24.82 39.68
N ASN A 477 12.66 24.12 40.80
CA ASN A 477 13.22 22.77 40.81
C ASN A 477 12.33 21.80 39.98
N PRO A 478 12.93 20.89 39.22
CA PRO A 478 12.17 19.96 38.40
C PRO A 478 11.38 18.98 39.28
N SER A 479 10.10 18.78 38.94
CA SER A 479 9.25 17.73 39.50
C SER A 479 8.60 16.94 38.38
N PHE A 480 8.22 15.69 38.65
CA PHE A 480 7.56 14.85 37.64
C PHE A 480 6.24 15.45 37.16
N ILE A 481 5.48 16.07 38.06
CA ILE A 481 4.15 16.63 37.77
C ILE A 481 4.29 17.88 36.91
N ASN A 482 5.19 18.80 37.26
CA ASN A 482 5.44 19.99 36.44
C ASN A 482 6.04 19.61 35.09
N TYR A 483 6.91 18.60 35.02
CA TYR A 483 7.40 18.06 33.76
C TYR A 483 6.24 17.62 32.84
N LYS A 484 5.24 16.90 33.36
CA LYS A 484 4.03 16.55 32.59
C LYS A 484 3.27 17.78 32.10
N MET A 485 3.14 18.82 32.91
CA MET A 485 2.50 20.07 32.48
C MET A 485 3.25 20.74 31.31
N ILE A 486 4.59 20.75 31.34
CA ILE A 486 5.41 21.24 30.22
C ILE A 486 5.18 20.41 28.96
N LEU A 487 5.15 19.08 29.08
CA LEU A 487 4.79 18.21 27.94
C LEU A 487 3.37 18.53 27.41
N GLY A 488 2.43 18.89 28.28
CA GLY A 488 1.10 19.34 27.89
C GLY A 488 1.11 20.61 27.04
N ILE A 489 1.97 21.58 27.38
CA ILE A 489 2.17 22.79 26.56
C ILE A 489 2.72 22.41 25.18
N ILE A 490 3.77 21.59 25.14
CA ILE A 490 4.39 21.11 23.91
C ILE A 490 3.37 20.38 23.02
N ASP A 491 2.55 19.49 23.58
CA ASP A 491 1.53 18.73 22.85
C ASP A 491 0.43 19.63 22.27
N ASN A 492 -0.04 20.64 23.02
CA ASN A 492 -1.02 21.59 22.51
C ASN A 492 -0.44 22.43 21.36
N VAL A 493 0.79 22.94 21.51
CA VAL A 493 1.48 23.73 20.46
C VAL A 493 1.77 22.88 19.22
N ARG A 494 2.14 21.61 19.39
CA ARG A 494 2.28 20.63 18.30
C ARG A 494 0.98 20.50 17.50
N ASN A 495 -0.16 20.26 18.16
CA ASN A 495 -1.44 20.13 17.47
C ASN A 495 -1.86 21.42 16.75
N ILE A 496 -1.66 22.58 17.39
CA ILE A 496 -1.87 23.89 16.78
C ILE A 496 -1.11 24.01 15.46
N LEU A 497 0.20 23.72 15.48
CA LEU A 497 1.05 23.86 14.30
C LEU A 497 0.70 22.83 13.21
N LEU A 498 0.27 21.62 13.56
CA LEU A 498 -0.23 20.62 12.60
C LEU A 498 -1.57 21.02 11.96
N ILE A 499 -2.45 21.72 12.69
CA ILE A 499 -3.67 22.31 12.12
C ILE A 499 -3.30 23.44 11.15
N PHE A 500 -2.38 24.32 11.54
CA PHE A 500 -1.88 25.40 10.69
C PHE A 500 -1.20 24.89 9.43
N LEU A 501 -0.32 23.89 9.54
CA LEU A 501 0.37 23.29 8.41
C LEU A 501 -0.63 22.76 7.38
N HIS A 502 -1.66 22.04 7.84
CA HIS A 502 -2.74 21.57 6.99
C HIS A 502 -3.50 22.74 6.34
N ALA A 503 -3.91 23.75 7.12
CA ALA A 503 -4.66 24.89 6.61
C ALA A 503 -3.89 25.70 5.54
N VAL A 504 -2.60 25.94 5.76
CA VAL A 504 -1.72 26.65 4.82
C VAL A 504 -1.51 25.80 3.57
N TYR A 505 -1.19 24.52 3.73
CA TYR A 505 -1.03 23.57 2.63
C TYR A 505 -2.27 23.56 1.73
N ILE A 506 -3.45 23.34 2.30
CA ILE A 506 -4.73 23.34 1.57
C ILE A 506 -4.99 24.69 0.89
N SER A 507 -4.63 25.80 1.52
CA SER A 507 -4.79 27.13 0.90
C SER A 507 -3.87 27.31 -0.31
N GLU A 508 -2.63 26.80 -0.26
CA GLU A 508 -1.70 26.84 -1.39
C GLU A 508 -2.09 25.89 -2.53
N THR A 509 -2.78 24.78 -2.25
CA THR A 509 -3.33 23.90 -3.31
C THR A 509 -4.29 24.62 -4.25
N LYS A 510 -4.90 25.74 -3.81
CA LYS A 510 -5.84 26.53 -4.60
C LYS A 510 -5.16 27.47 -5.60
N LYS A 511 -3.85 27.74 -5.44
CA LYS A 511 -3.08 28.50 -6.42
C LYS A 511 -2.98 27.70 -7.73
N SER A 512 -2.85 28.42 -8.85
CA SER A 512 -2.52 27.83 -10.14
C SER A 512 -1.23 27.00 -10.01
N VAL A 513 -1.06 25.96 -10.82
CA VAL A 513 0.16 25.14 -10.79
C VAL A 513 1.42 25.98 -11.04
N GLN A 514 1.31 27.02 -11.86
CA GLN A 514 2.42 27.93 -12.23
C GLN A 514 2.83 28.85 -11.07
N ASP A 515 1.89 29.29 -10.24
CA ASP A 515 2.14 30.21 -9.12
C ASP A 515 2.43 29.49 -7.79
N ARG A 516 2.48 28.15 -7.80
CA ARG A 516 2.58 27.32 -6.59
C ARG A 516 4.04 26.98 -6.27
N ASN A 517 4.60 27.66 -5.26
CA ASN A 517 5.98 27.44 -4.78
C ASN A 517 6.09 26.83 -3.37
N TRP A 518 4.97 26.64 -2.68
CA TRP A 518 4.87 26.05 -1.33
C TRP A 518 5.60 26.82 -0.22
N GLU A 519 5.88 28.10 -0.41
CA GLU A 519 6.70 28.89 0.50
C GLU A 519 6.07 28.99 1.91
N ASN A 520 4.77 29.25 1.97
CA ASN A 520 4.07 29.36 3.26
C ASN A 520 4.00 27.99 3.97
N THR A 521 3.77 26.92 3.22
CA THR A 521 3.77 25.55 3.74
C THR A 521 5.13 25.17 4.32
N LYS A 522 6.23 25.51 3.61
CA LYS A 522 7.61 25.31 4.09
C LYS A 522 7.88 26.08 5.38
N ASN A 523 7.47 27.34 5.44
CA ASN A 523 7.64 28.18 6.64
C ASN A 523 6.99 27.57 7.87
N ILE A 524 5.74 27.09 7.77
CA ILE A 524 5.09 26.42 8.90
C ILE A 524 5.71 25.04 9.20
N TYR A 525 6.12 24.29 8.17
CA TYR A 525 6.79 23.00 8.35
C TYR A 525 8.03 23.12 9.24
N PHE A 526 8.85 24.15 9.07
CA PHE A 526 10.03 24.36 9.93
C PHE A 526 9.66 24.57 11.40
N GLU A 527 8.58 25.28 11.67
CA GLU A 527 8.11 25.49 13.05
C GLU A 527 7.51 24.20 13.64
N VAL A 528 6.82 23.37 12.83
CA VAL A 528 6.38 22.03 13.24
C VAL A 528 7.60 21.13 13.55
N SER A 529 8.64 21.20 12.73
CA SER A 529 9.88 20.43 12.95
C SER A 529 10.56 20.82 14.26
N LYS A 530 10.58 22.11 14.61
CA LYS A 530 11.14 22.61 15.89
C LYS A 530 10.35 22.07 17.08
N ILE A 531 9.02 22.19 17.10
CA ILE A 531 8.23 21.70 18.24
C ILE A 531 8.30 20.17 18.38
N ILE A 532 8.37 19.43 17.27
CA ILE A 532 8.58 17.96 17.30
C ILE A 532 9.96 17.63 17.84
N THR A 533 10.99 18.41 17.49
CA THR A 533 12.34 18.28 18.07
C THR A 533 12.29 18.49 19.58
N TYR A 534 11.66 19.56 20.06
CA TYR A 534 11.51 19.78 21.49
C TYR A 534 10.73 18.68 22.20
N PHE A 535 9.67 18.15 21.59
CA PHE A 535 8.92 17.04 22.19
C PHE A 535 9.77 15.76 22.26
N ASN A 536 10.48 15.46 21.16
CA ASN A 536 11.41 14.33 21.10
C ASN A 536 12.52 14.48 22.16
N ASP A 537 13.12 15.65 22.28
CA ASP A 537 14.25 15.87 23.19
C ASP A 537 13.81 15.94 24.66
N ALA A 538 12.64 16.50 24.94
CA ALA A 538 12.03 16.47 26.26
C ALA A 538 11.81 15.02 26.73
N LEU A 539 11.40 14.13 25.82
CA LEU A 539 11.13 12.73 26.14
C LEU A 539 12.37 11.82 26.09
N LEU A 540 13.27 12.02 25.13
CA LEU A 540 14.24 11.00 24.70
C LEU A 540 15.70 11.47 24.67
N ASP A 541 15.99 12.78 24.69
CA ASP A 541 17.36 13.29 24.74
C ASP A 541 17.86 13.31 26.18
N GLU A 542 18.72 12.35 26.54
CA GLU A 542 19.22 12.15 27.89
C GLU A 542 20.08 13.33 28.41
N ASP A 543 20.57 14.20 27.52
CA ASP A 543 21.45 15.32 27.85
C ASP A 543 20.71 16.67 27.92
N ASN A 544 19.41 16.69 27.63
CA ASN A 544 18.62 17.91 27.68
C ASN A 544 18.12 18.19 29.12
N TYR A 545 18.77 19.09 29.85
CA TYR A 545 18.42 19.41 31.23
C TYR A 545 17.24 20.40 31.34
N TRP A 546 16.60 20.44 32.51
CA TRP A 546 15.41 21.25 32.82
C TRP A 546 15.50 22.69 32.30
N THR A 547 16.57 23.42 32.63
CA THR A 547 16.76 24.83 32.26
C THR A 547 16.90 25.05 30.75
N LYS A 548 17.50 24.10 30.04
CA LYS A 548 17.64 24.15 28.57
C LYS A 548 16.30 23.96 27.89
N ILE A 549 15.51 22.96 28.31
CA ILE A 549 14.13 22.73 27.81
C ILE A 549 13.30 24.02 27.92
N HIS A 550 13.33 24.67 29.07
CA HIS A 550 12.58 25.92 29.28
C HIS A 550 13.10 27.06 28.41
N SER A 551 14.42 27.24 28.32
CA SER A 551 15.02 28.34 27.54
C SER A 551 14.70 28.22 26.04
N ASP A 552 14.88 27.02 25.48
CA ASP A 552 14.66 26.76 24.06
C ASP A 552 13.16 26.89 23.72
N LEU A 553 12.29 26.40 24.60
CA LEU A 553 10.84 26.51 24.44
C LEU A 553 10.35 27.95 24.60
N GLU A 554 10.83 28.70 25.59
CA GLU A 554 10.50 30.11 25.81
C GLU A 554 10.82 30.96 24.58
N LEU A 555 12.04 30.82 24.04
CA LEU A 555 12.47 31.52 22.84
C LEU A 555 11.56 31.19 21.66
N PHE A 556 11.31 29.90 21.41
CA PHE A 556 10.45 29.44 20.33
C PHE A 556 9.02 29.99 20.45
N LEU A 557 8.41 29.92 21.63
CA LEU A 557 7.04 30.40 21.86
C LEU A 557 6.94 31.92 21.74
N SER A 558 8.00 32.67 22.05
CA SER A 558 8.00 34.13 21.93
C SER A 558 7.90 34.63 20.46
N GLU A 559 8.49 33.89 19.51
CA GLU A 559 8.46 34.24 18.08
C GLU A 559 7.21 33.76 17.35
N LEU A 560 6.57 32.70 17.87
CA LEU A 560 5.55 31.95 17.17
C LEU A 560 4.27 32.75 16.83
N PRO A 561 3.74 33.64 17.70
CA PRO A 561 2.56 34.45 17.41
C PRO A 561 2.69 35.27 16.12
N ASN A 562 3.84 35.93 15.92
CA ASN A 562 4.10 36.74 14.72
C ASN A 562 4.08 35.89 13.45
N LYS A 563 4.70 34.70 13.49
CA LYS A 563 4.72 33.75 12.36
C LYS A 563 3.32 33.23 12.03
N ILE A 564 2.52 32.95 13.07
CA ILE A 564 1.11 32.54 12.93
C ILE A 564 0.30 33.66 12.28
N GLU A 565 0.44 34.90 12.74
CA GLU A 565 -0.35 36.04 12.24
C GLU A 565 -0.08 36.34 10.76
N ILE A 566 1.19 36.29 10.32
CA ILE A 566 1.57 36.46 8.91
C ILE A 566 0.85 35.45 8.01
N ASN A 567 0.86 34.16 8.39
CA ASN A 567 0.20 33.10 7.64
C ASN A 567 -1.33 33.15 7.72
N THR A 568 -1.87 33.76 8.77
CA THR A 568 -3.31 33.94 8.96
C THR A 568 -3.92 34.83 7.88
N LYS A 569 -3.22 35.93 7.52
CA LYS A 569 -3.65 36.82 6.43
C LYS A 569 -3.73 36.07 5.10
N PHE A 570 -2.81 35.15 4.85
CA PHE A 570 -2.82 34.29 3.67
C PHE A 570 -4.05 33.36 3.64
N ILE A 571 -4.38 32.71 4.76
CA ILE A 571 -5.53 31.80 4.88
C ILE A 571 -6.87 32.55 4.77
N GLY A 572 -6.97 33.75 5.38
CA GLY A 572 -8.19 34.55 5.47
C GLY A 572 -8.77 34.99 4.12
N ASN A 573 -7.96 35.05 3.07
CA ASN A 573 -8.40 35.35 1.70
C ASN A 573 -9.06 34.16 0.99
N SER A 574 -9.11 32.97 1.61
CA SER A 574 -9.64 31.76 0.97
C SER A 574 -11.16 31.61 1.15
N THR A 575 -11.89 31.43 0.04
CA THR A 575 -13.36 31.46 -0.05
C THR A 575 -14.11 30.25 0.53
N GLN A 576 -13.41 29.22 1.02
CA GLN A 576 -14.03 28.03 1.61
C GLN A 576 -13.31 27.62 2.90
N THR A 577 -14.04 27.69 4.02
CA THR A 577 -13.54 27.45 5.39
C THR A 577 -13.67 25.99 5.86
N LYS A 578 -14.53 25.18 5.22
CA LYS A 578 -14.92 23.83 5.71
C LYS A 578 -13.78 22.78 5.73
N SER A 579 -12.74 22.93 4.91
CA SER A 579 -11.66 21.93 4.76
C SER A 579 -10.34 22.29 5.45
N LEU A 580 -10.27 23.45 6.10
CA LEU A 580 -9.02 23.99 6.67
C LEU A 580 -8.69 23.45 8.06
N ILE A 581 -9.69 23.08 8.86
CA ILE A 581 -9.48 22.44 10.16
C ILE A 581 -10.05 21.01 10.09
N ARG A 582 -9.17 20.02 10.32
CA ARG A 582 -9.56 18.61 10.38
C ARG A 582 -10.47 18.40 11.59
N ALA A 583 -11.56 17.66 11.39
CA ALA A 583 -12.47 17.32 12.48
C ALA A 583 -11.81 16.36 13.48
N TRP A 584 -11.04 15.39 12.99
CA TRP A 584 -10.47 14.30 13.78
C TRP A 584 -9.17 13.81 13.13
N ARG A 585 -8.24 13.28 13.94
CA ARG A 585 -7.02 12.59 13.51
C ARG A 585 -6.96 11.26 14.23
N GLU A 586 -6.79 10.16 13.52
CA GLU A 586 -6.83 8.84 14.16
C GLU A 586 -5.54 8.56 14.93
N ALA A 587 -4.38 8.73 14.31
CA ALA A 587 -3.08 8.62 14.98
C ALA A 587 -2.61 9.98 15.54
N ASP A 588 -3.15 10.35 16.70
CA ASP A 588 -2.76 11.57 17.43
C ASP A 588 -1.91 11.32 18.69
N ASN A 589 -1.42 10.09 18.83
CA ASN A 589 -0.52 9.69 19.89
C ASN A 589 0.93 9.82 19.41
N PHE A 590 1.64 10.83 19.93
CA PHE A 590 3.02 11.12 19.54
C PHE A 590 3.96 9.92 19.75
N ILE A 591 3.80 9.19 20.84
CA ILE A 591 4.63 8.02 21.15
C ILE A 591 4.38 6.89 20.14
N GLU A 592 3.11 6.63 19.81
CA GLU A 592 2.78 5.64 18.76
C GLU A 592 3.41 6.04 17.43
N ASN A 593 3.34 7.33 17.06
CA ASN A 593 3.91 7.84 15.83
C ASN A 593 5.44 7.66 15.81
N VAL A 594 6.15 7.98 16.92
CA VAL A 594 7.60 7.78 17.05
C VAL A 594 7.98 6.29 16.94
N ILE A 595 7.25 5.40 17.61
CA ILE A 595 7.50 3.94 17.55
C ILE A 595 7.31 3.45 16.10
N ALA A 596 6.20 3.82 15.45
CA ALA A 596 5.90 3.40 14.08
C ALA A 596 7.00 3.82 13.10
N VAL A 597 7.44 5.08 13.20
CA VAL A 597 8.50 5.64 12.36
C VAL A 597 9.82 4.93 12.60
N ARG A 598 10.22 4.71 13.86
CA ARG A 598 11.46 4.01 14.18
C ARG A 598 11.48 2.58 13.66
N ILE A 599 10.40 1.83 13.87
CA ILE A 599 10.24 0.48 13.32
C ILE A 599 10.38 0.51 11.80
N GLY A 600 9.55 1.33 11.14
CA GLY A 600 9.47 1.36 9.69
C GLY A 600 10.78 1.76 9.04
N VAL A 601 11.43 2.81 9.53
CA VAL A 601 12.71 3.28 8.99
C VAL A 601 13.81 2.24 9.19
N ASN A 602 13.93 1.66 10.40
CA ASN A 602 14.98 0.68 10.68
C ASN A 602 14.86 -0.55 9.78
N GLU A 603 13.64 -0.94 9.43
CA GLU A 603 13.38 -2.01 8.46
C GLU A 603 13.71 -1.64 7.01
N PHE A 604 13.45 -0.39 6.61
CA PHE A 604 13.84 0.08 5.29
C PHE A 604 15.33 0.36 5.19
N LYS A 605 16.03 0.60 6.31
CA LYS A 605 17.42 1.05 6.35
C LYS A 605 18.38 0.18 5.50
N PRO A 606 18.35 -1.17 5.53
CA PRO A 606 19.20 -1.99 4.66
C PRO A 606 18.94 -1.70 3.17
N TYR A 607 17.67 -1.65 2.78
CA TYR A 607 17.26 -1.37 1.39
C TYR A 607 17.60 0.06 0.97
N LEU A 608 17.41 1.05 1.85
CA LEU A 608 17.73 2.45 1.57
C LEU A 608 19.23 2.72 1.49
N ILE A 609 20.05 2.02 2.30
CA ILE A 609 21.51 2.13 2.23
C ILE A 609 22.03 1.58 0.91
N ASP A 610 21.57 0.39 0.51
CA ASP A 610 21.95 -0.21 -0.78
C ASP A 610 21.56 0.69 -1.95
N LEU A 611 20.36 1.29 -1.92
CA LEU A 611 19.91 2.21 -2.97
C LEU A 611 20.69 3.53 -2.99
N ASN A 612 21.03 4.10 -1.83
CA ASN A 612 21.74 5.37 -1.73
C ASN A 612 23.22 5.23 -2.15
N THR A 613 23.89 4.15 -1.74
CA THR A 613 25.29 3.89 -2.11
C THR A 613 25.47 3.52 -3.59
N LEU A 614 24.44 2.99 -4.26
CA LEU A 614 24.54 2.57 -5.67
C LEU A 614 24.05 3.63 -6.68
N HIS A 615 23.18 4.57 -6.30
CA HIS A 615 22.46 5.39 -7.29
C HIS A 615 22.45 6.91 -7.08
N ASN A 616 23.05 7.45 -6.02
CA ASN A 616 23.10 8.91 -5.79
C ASN A 616 21.71 9.61 -5.86
N LYS A 617 20.64 8.87 -5.51
CA LYS A 617 19.24 9.32 -5.57
C LYS A 617 18.77 9.86 -4.23
N SER A 618 17.92 10.89 -4.25
CA SER A 618 17.35 11.44 -3.02
C SER A 618 16.20 10.57 -2.50
N ILE A 619 16.01 10.56 -1.18
CA ILE A 619 14.93 9.81 -0.52
C ILE A 619 13.98 10.80 0.13
N VAL A 620 12.72 10.76 -0.28
CA VAL A 620 11.63 11.60 0.24
C VAL A 620 10.67 10.76 1.08
N LEU A 621 10.48 11.19 2.31
CA LEU A 621 9.44 10.69 3.20
C LEU A 621 8.17 11.50 2.95
N LEU A 622 7.12 10.83 2.49
CA LEU A 622 5.93 11.48 1.95
C LEU A 622 4.70 11.20 2.80
N GLY A 623 4.22 12.22 3.51
CA GLY A 623 3.01 12.11 4.34
C GLY A 623 1.74 12.33 3.52
N LEU A 624 0.75 11.46 3.69
CA LEU A 624 -0.61 11.75 3.23
C LEU A 624 -1.24 12.86 4.09
N ASP A 625 -1.82 13.87 3.46
CA ASP A 625 -2.25 15.12 4.12
C ASP A 625 -3.19 14.92 5.33
N TYR A 626 -4.05 13.91 5.27
CA TYR A 626 -5.04 13.68 6.31
C TYR A 626 -4.47 12.99 7.56
N GLY A 627 -3.83 11.83 7.42
CA GLY A 627 -3.34 11.02 8.54
C GLY A 627 -1.81 11.04 8.73
N GLY A 628 -1.06 11.18 7.64
CA GLY A 628 0.39 11.06 7.61
C GLY A 628 1.19 12.35 7.82
N LEU A 629 0.56 13.52 7.97
CA LEU A 629 1.22 14.83 7.98
C LEU A 629 2.43 14.94 8.94
N GLU A 630 2.30 14.39 10.15
CA GLU A 630 3.31 14.49 11.21
C GLU A 630 4.49 13.51 11.01
N LEU A 631 4.24 12.37 10.35
CA LEU A 631 5.16 11.22 10.37
C LEU A 631 6.48 11.48 9.63
N PRO A 632 6.50 12.09 8.43
CA PRO A 632 7.75 12.47 7.78
C PRO A 632 8.59 13.44 8.60
N ILE A 633 7.93 14.33 9.36
CA ILE A 633 8.61 15.33 10.19
C ILE A 633 9.30 14.62 11.36
N ILE A 634 8.58 13.74 12.06
CA ILE A 634 9.15 12.88 13.10
C ILE A 634 10.36 12.11 12.57
N ALA A 635 10.23 11.50 11.38
CA ALA A 635 11.33 10.76 10.77
C ALA A 635 12.54 11.66 10.46
N SER A 636 12.31 12.86 9.94
CA SER A 636 13.38 13.83 9.66
C SER A 636 14.12 14.26 10.93
N VAL A 637 13.41 14.45 12.05
CA VAL A 637 13.99 14.80 13.35
C VAL A 637 14.82 13.65 13.92
N ILE A 638 14.31 12.42 13.86
CA ILE A 638 14.98 11.24 14.41
C ILE A 638 16.23 10.87 13.60
N LEU A 639 16.21 11.02 12.27
CA LEU A 639 17.22 10.46 11.38
C LEU A 639 18.16 11.50 10.77
N LYS A 640 17.81 12.79 10.83
CA LYS A 640 18.59 13.95 10.41
C LYS A 640 19.10 13.91 8.94
N LYS A 641 18.52 13.07 8.06
CA LYS A 641 19.10 12.75 6.73
C LYS A 641 18.11 12.56 5.57
N PHE A 642 16.83 12.88 5.73
CA PHE A 642 15.82 12.63 4.69
C PHE A 642 15.07 13.87 4.27
N GLU A 643 14.72 13.92 2.99
CA GLU A 643 13.81 14.93 2.47
C GLU A 643 12.37 14.59 2.87
N VAL A 644 11.54 15.61 3.00
CA VAL A 644 10.14 15.46 3.44
C VAL A 644 9.20 16.09 2.43
N GLY A 645 8.08 15.42 2.18
CA GLY A 645 6.97 15.98 1.42
C GLY A 645 5.60 15.67 2.01
N ILE A 646 4.60 16.38 1.49
CA ILE A 646 3.17 16.15 1.73
C ILE A 646 2.48 15.95 0.39
N ILE A 647 1.56 14.99 0.32
CA ILE A 647 0.68 14.83 -0.84
C ILE A 647 -0.76 14.65 -0.39
N ARG A 648 -1.67 15.26 -1.16
CA ARG A 648 -3.10 15.11 -0.97
C ARG A 648 -3.64 14.15 -1.99
N ILE A 649 -4.10 13.00 -1.49
CA ILE A 649 -4.83 11.99 -2.26
C ILE A 649 -5.92 11.46 -1.34
N SER A 650 -7.17 11.54 -1.79
CA SER A 650 -8.28 10.98 -1.04
C SER A 650 -9.26 10.29 -1.97
N VAL A 651 -9.20 8.96 -1.98
CA VAL A 651 -10.13 8.12 -2.75
C VAL A 651 -11.53 8.20 -2.16
N TYR A 652 -11.66 8.21 -0.83
CA TYR A 652 -12.96 8.25 -0.14
C TYR A 652 -13.45 9.66 0.22
N GLY A 653 -12.55 10.62 0.37
CA GLY A 653 -12.89 12.01 0.73
C GLY A 653 -13.39 12.84 -0.44
N ASN A 654 -13.24 12.37 -1.68
CA ASN A 654 -13.83 12.99 -2.86
C ASN A 654 -15.02 12.15 -3.34
N LYS A 655 -16.24 12.69 -3.23
CA LYS A 655 -17.48 11.99 -3.59
C LYS A 655 -17.49 11.51 -5.05
N VAL A 656 -16.98 12.31 -6.00
CA VAL A 656 -16.97 11.95 -7.42
C VAL A 656 -16.02 10.78 -7.67
N ILE A 657 -14.79 10.90 -7.17
CA ILE A 657 -13.77 9.84 -7.27
C ILE A 657 -14.27 8.57 -6.58
N ARG A 658 -14.81 8.71 -5.36
CA ARG A 658 -15.38 7.61 -4.59
C ARG A 658 -16.50 6.93 -5.37
N ASP A 659 -17.53 7.67 -5.77
CA ASP A 659 -18.70 7.10 -6.43
C ASP A 659 -18.30 6.45 -7.77
N ARG A 660 -17.33 7.00 -8.52
CA ARG A 660 -16.79 6.35 -9.74
C ARG A 660 -15.94 5.11 -9.46
N TYR A 661 -15.12 5.09 -8.41
CA TYR A 661 -14.38 3.89 -7.97
C TYR A 661 -15.30 2.80 -7.41
N LEU A 662 -16.40 3.19 -6.76
CA LEU A 662 -17.43 2.27 -6.28
C LEU A 662 -18.28 1.74 -7.44
N ASN A 663 -18.52 2.55 -8.46
CA ASN A 663 -19.33 2.20 -9.63
C ASN A 663 -18.53 1.61 -10.80
N THR A 664 -17.20 1.42 -10.66
CA THR A 664 -16.41 0.78 -11.71
C THR A 664 -16.78 -0.70 -11.77
N THR A 665 -17.74 -1.05 -12.61
CA THR A 665 -17.99 -2.43 -13.01
C THR A 665 -16.72 -2.99 -13.67
N LYS A 666 -16.58 -4.32 -13.66
CA LYS A 666 -15.34 -5.04 -14.01
C LYS A 666 -14.76 -4.73 -15.42
N GLN A 667 -15.44 -3.97 -16.29
CA GLN A 667 -15.11 -3.85 -17.71
C GLN A 667 -14.77 -2.44 -18.25
N GLU A 668 -14.93 -1.34 -17.52
CA GLU A 668 -14.76 -0.01 -18.15
C GLU A 668 -13.37 0.63 -17.89
N THR A 669 -12.59 0.76 -18.96
CA THR A 669 -11.24 1.37 -18.99
C THR A 669 -11.32 2.90 -18.99
N SER A 670 -12.36 3.47 -19.58
CA SER A 670 -12.60 4.93 -19.64
C SER A 670 -12.75 5.56 -18.26
N ILE A 671 -13.47 4.90 -17.35
CA ILE A 671 -13.67 5.40 -15.98
C ILE A 671 -12.36 5.46 -15.21
N LEU A 672 -11.45 4.49 -15.41
CA LEU A 672 -10.15 4.48 -14.74
C LEU A 672 -9.25 5.61 -15.25
N GLU A 673 -9.21 5.86 -16.57
CA GLU A 673 -8.41 6.94 -17.16
C GLU A 673 -8.90 8.33 -16.75
N GLU A 674 -10.22 8.55 -16.70
CA GLU A 674 -10.82 9.80 -16.21
C GLU A 674 -10.54 10.01 -14.71
N THR A 675 -10.67 8.95 -13.91
CA THR A 675 -10.42 9.01 -12.47
C THR A 675 -8.93 9.21 -12.16
N GLU A 676 -8.05 8.63 -12.96
CA GLU A 676 -6.61 8.83 -12.89
C GLU A 676 -6.24 10.26 -13.24
N THR A 677 -6.72 10.78 -14.38
CA THR A 677 -6.49 12.18 -14.81
C THR A 677 -6.99 13.18 -13.76
N GLU A 678 -8.14 12.89 -13.14
CA GLU A 678 -8.67 13.65 -12.01
C GLU A 678 -7.77 13.57 -10.76
N ILE A 679 -7.25 12.40 -10.40
CA ILE A 679 -6.26 12.25 -9.31
C ILE A 679 -4.97 12.99 -9.65
N GLU A 680 -4.46 12.91 -10.88
CA GLU A 680 -3.24 13.60 -11.28
C GLU A 680 -3.41 15.12 -11.19
N ASN A 681 -4.55 15.62 -11.68
CA ASN A 681 -4.93 17.04 -11.64
C ASN A 681 -5.21 17.54 -10.22
N MET A 682 -5.74 16.68 -9.33
CA MET A 682 -5.99 17.01 -7.93
C MET A 682 -4.77 16.81 -7.03
N SER A 683 -3.79 16.01 -7.46
CA SER A 683 -2.60 15.71 -6.66
C SER A 683 -1.73 16.94 -6.49
N SER A 684 -1.56 17.35 -5.25
CA SER A 684 -0.79 18.53 -4.90
C SER A 684 0.43 18.14 -4.08
N LEU A 685 1.46 17.59 -4.73
CA LEU A 685 2.70 17.24 -4.05
C LEU A 685 3.48 18.50 -3.67
N ALA A 686 3.80 18.63 -2.38
CA ALA A 686 4.68 19.65 -1.83
C ALA A 686 5.93 18.97 -1.27
N VAL A 687 7.11 19.24 -1.82
CA VAL A 687 8.39 18.86 -1.20
C VAL A 687 8.88 20.05 -0.36
N LEU A 688 9.20 19.80 0.91
CA LEU A 688 9.32 20.84 1.93
C LEU A 688 10.76 21.14 2.35
N THR A 689 11.69 20.22 2.12
CA THR A 689 13.08 20.35 2.57
C THR A 689 14.01 20.95 1.52
N THR A 690 13.71 20.81 0.22
CA THR A 690 14.50 21.40 -0.89
C THR A 690 13.60 21.78 -2.08
N ASN A 691 14.08 22.69 -2.94
CA ASN A 691 13.41 23.05 -4.20
C ASN A 691 13.77 22.11 -5.39
N ASN A 692 14.70 21.18 -5.20
CA ASN A 692 15.33 20.44 -6.31
C ASN A 692 14.61 19.14 -6.69
N VAL A 693 13.85 18.52 -5.78
CA VAL A 693 13.17 17.23 -6.02
C VAL A 693 12.00 17.35 -6.99
N SER A 694 11.28 18.48 -6.95
CA SER A 694 10.11 18.69 -7.81
C SER A 694 10.46 18.68 -9.31
N ASN A 695 11.73 18.89 -9.65
CA ASN A 695 12.19 18.97 -11.04
C ASN A 695 12.72 17.63 -11.60
N ASN A 696 12.92 16.59 -10.79
CA ASN A 696 13.44 15.31 -11.30
C ASN A 696 12.92 14.05 -10.55
N MET A 697 11.63 13.75 -10.72
CA MET A 697 10.95 12.57 -10.14
C MET A 697 11.66 11.24 -10.43
N LYS A 698 12.36 11.12 -11.56
CA LYS A 698 13.03 9.88 -11.99
C LYS A 698 14.20 9.46 -11.09
N ASP A 699 14.79 10.44 -10.40
CA ASP A 699 15.96 10.25 -9.52
C ASP A 699 15.59 10.32 -8.03
N THR A 700 14.31 10.12 -7.72
CA THR A 700 13.78 10.20 -6.35
C THR A 700 13.15 8.89 -5.91
N TYR A 701 13.52 8.43 -4.71
CA TYR A 701 12.85 7.35 -3.98
C TYR A 701 11.83 7.91 -3.01
N PHE A 702 10.61 7.36 -3.02
CA PHE A 702 9.56 7.74 -2.09
C PHE A 702 9.25 6.63 -1.08
N VAL A 703 9.05 7.03 0.17
CA VAL A 703 8.43 6.21 1.22
C VAL A 703 7.15 6.91 1.67
N ILE A 704 6.00 6.28 1.45
CA ILE A 704 4.69 6.88 1.76
C ILE A 704 4.37 6.65 3.25
N MET A 705 3.79 7.63 3.92
CA MET A 705 3.46 7.54 5.34
C MET A 705 2.01 7.94 5.61
N ASP A 706 1.30 7.17 6.42
CA ASP A 706 -0.10 7.44 6.81
C ASP A 706 -0.44 6.89 8.20
N ASP A 707 -1.56 7.34 8.77
CA ASP A 707 -1.97 6.89 10.10
C ASP A 707 -2.54 5.45 10.12
N ASN A 708 -3.22 5.03 9.06
CA ASN A 708 -3.79 3.69 8.94
C ASN A 708 -3.84 3.19 7.50
N CYS A 709 -3.94 1.87 7.33
CA CYS A 709 -4.15 1.25 6.02
C CYS A 709 -5.32 0.25 6.06
N THR A 710 -6.53 0.73 6.35
CA THR A 710 -7.72 -0.15 6.45
C THR A 710 -7.95 -0.97 5.18
N THR A 711 -8.13 -0.32 4.03
CA THR A 711 -8.33 -1.00 2.73
C THR A 711 -7.10 -0.91 1.85
N ALA A 712 -6.11 -0.10 2.25
CA ALA A 712 -4.93 0.26 1.47
C ALA A 712 -5.19 0.91 0.08
N ARG A 713 -6.44 1.26 -0.27
CA ARG A 713 -6.77 1.92 -1.56
C ARG A 713 -6.10 3.27 -1.74
N THR A 714 -6.17 4.15 -0.75
CA THR A 714 -5.52 5.47 -0.82
C THR A 714 -4.00 5.33 -0.96
N LEU A 715 -3.41 4.36 -0.23
CA LEU A 715 -1.99 4.07 -0.28
C LEU A 715 -1.57 3.55 -1.66
N GLU A 716 -2.33 2.61 -2.23
CA GLU A 716 -2.11 2.11 -3.59
C GLU A 716 -2.25 3.21 -4.64
N GLY A 717 -3.30 4.03 -4.57
CA GLY A 717 -3.51 5.14 -5.48
C GLY A 717 -2.38 6.16 -5.43
N CYS A 718 -1.85 6.46 -4.24
CA CYS A 718 -0.68 7.31 -4.08
C CYS A 718 0.56 6.72 -4.72
N ARG A 719 0.84 5.44 -4.46
CA ARG A 719 1.98 4.74 -5.05
C ARG A 719 1.91 4.75 -6.58
N ASP A 720 0.77 4.35 -7.12
CA ASP A 720 0.59 4.20 -8.57
C ASP A 720 0.70 5.56 -9.29
N LEU A 721 0.19 6.64 -8.69
CA LEU A 721 0.36 7.99 -9.19
C LEU A 721 1.84 8.40 -9.27
N LEU A 722 2.61 8.17 -8.21
CA LEU A 722 4.05 8.52 -8.19
C LEU A 722 4.82 7.75 -9.25
N ILE A 723 4.53 6.45 -9.39
CA ILE A 723 5.11 5.60 -10.44
C ILE A 723 4.73 6.09 -11.84
N LYS A 724 3.49 6.57 -12.03
CA LYS A 724 3.05 7.17 -13.30
C LYS A 724 3.82 8.43 -13.65
N LYS A 725 4.10 9.27 -12.65
CA LYS A 725 4.97 10.46 -12.76
C LYS A 725 6.47 10.15 -12.89
N GLY A 726 6.85 8.86 -12.91
CA GLY A 726 8.21 8.40 -13.16
C GLY A 726 9.07 8.20 -11.91
N ALA A 727 8.48 8.34 -10.72
CA ALA A 727 9.18 8.09 -9.46
C ALA A 727 9.22 6.60 -9.09
N GLU A 728 10.13 6.23 -8.18
CA GLU A 728 10.15 4.90 -7.58
C GLU A 728 9.65 4.95 -6.14
N VAL A 729 8.68 4.09 -5.80
CA VAL A 729 8.15 3.98 -4.44
C VAL A 729 8.71 2.73 -3.80
N VAL A 730 9.46 2.93 -2.72
CA VAL A 730 10.19 1.88 -2.00
C VAL A 730 9.28 1.09 -1.07
N GLY A 731 8.30 1.76 -0.47
CA GLY A 731 7.42 1.14 0.51
C GLY A 731 6.58 2.18 1.24
N ALA A 732 5.97 1.75 2.33
CA ALA A 732 5.16 2.62 3.18
C ALA A 732 5.39 2.39 4.67
N ILE A 733 5.19 3.43 5.48
CA ILE A 733 5.22 3.39 6.95
C ILE A 733 3.84 3.79 7.45
N ILE A 734 3.16 2.88 8.14
CA ILE A 734 1.80 3.08 8.65
C ILE A 734 1.80 2.92 10.16
N VAL A 735 1.11 3.80 10.88
CA VAL A 735 1.05 3.73 12.34
C VAL A 735 0.15 2.59 12.80
N ARG A 736 -1.07 2.51 12.27
CA ARG A 736 -2.08 1.56 12.72
C ARG A 736 -2.45 0.54 11.67
N TYR A 737 -2.45 -0.72 12.08
CA TYR A 737 -2.71 -1.81 11.17
C TYR A 737 -4.19 -2.19 11.10
N PRO A 738 -4.63 -2.78 9.96
CA PRO A 738 -5.92 -3.42 9.82
C PRO A 738 -6.03 -4.63 10.78
N GLY A 739 -6.59 -4.44 11.98
CA GLY A 739 -6.81 -5.55 12.91
C GLY A 739 -7.94 -6.47 12.47
N VAL A 740 -8.00 -7.70 13.00
CA VAL A 740 -9.07 -8.68 12.71
C VAL A 740 -10.46 -8.14 13.06
N ASN A 741 -10.56 -7.18 14.00
CA ASN A 741 -11.80 -6.46 14.28
C ASN A 741 -12.41 -5.78 13.04
N ARG A 742 -11.59 -5.43 12.05
CA ARG A 742 -11.99 -4.73 10.82
C ARG A 742 -12.30 -5.63 9.65
N TYR A 743 -12.14 -6.95 9.79
CA TYR A 743 -12.29 -7.87 8.67
C TYR A 743 -13.65 -7.75 7.99
N GLN A 744 -14.73 -7.63 8.77
CA GLN A 744 -16.08 -7.42 8.21
C GLN A 744 -16.25 -6.06 7.50
N HIS A 745 -15.56 -5.00 7.96
CA HIS A 745 -15.57 -3.70 7.26
C HIS A 745 -14.85 -3.79 5.91
N MET A 746 -13.82 -4.62 5.78
CA MET A 746 -13.10 -4.85 4.52
C MET A 746 -13.93 -5.63 3.50
N LEU A 747 -14.89 -6.45 3.97
CA LEU A 747 -15.83 -7.20 3.13
C LEU A 747 -17.04 -6.36 2.66
N ILE A 748 -17.13 -5.08 3.06
CA ILE A 748 -18.12 -4.15 2.51
C ILE A 748 -17.88 -4.04 1.01
N GLU A 749 -18.98 -4.04 0.25
CA GLU A 749 -18.90 -3.98 -1.20
C GLU A 749 -18.08 -2.76 -1.65
N ASN A 750 -17.24 -2.97 -2.66
CA ASN A 750 -16.36 -1.95 -3.23
C ASN A 750 -15.36 -1.29 -2.26
N HIS A 751 -15.05 -1.91 -1.10
CA HIS A 751 -14.00 -1.42 -0.18
C HIS A 751 -12.65 -2.07 -0.39
N GLY A 752 -12.64 -3.40 -0.48
CA GLY A 752 -11.42 -4.20 -0.57
C GLY A 752 -10.75 -4.43 0.78
N HIS A 753 -9.76 -5.31 0.74
CA HIS A 753 -8.98 -5.77 1.88
C HIS A 753 -7.48 -5.51 1.62
N PRO A 754 -6.66 -5.20 2.64
CA PRO A 754 -5.23 -5.05 2.45
C PRO A 754 -4.60 -6.42 2.21
N ASP A 755 -3.74 -6.58 1.20
CA ASP A 755 -3.08 -7.87 0.94
C ASP A 755 -2.16 -8.23 2.13
N PRO A 756 -2.45 -9.28 2.94
CA PRO A 756 -1.67 -9.60 4.13
C PRO A 756 -0.20 -9.87 3.84
N ASP A 757 0.11 -10.36 2.64
CA ASP A 757 1.47 -10.71 2.26
C ASP A 757 2.30 -9.46 1.88
N VAL A 758 1.67 -8.29 1.68
CA VAL A 758 2.41 -7.01 1.55
C VAL A 758 2.68 -6.34 2.89
N LEU A 759 1.99 -6.75 3.96
CA LEU A 759 2.22 -6.28 5.31
C LEU A 759 3.52 -6.90 5.82
N LEU A 760 4.39 -6.08 6.41
CA LEU A 760 5.77 -6.44 6.80
C LEU A 760 6.70 -6.79 5.61
N SER A 761 6.29 -6.60 4.35
CA SER A 761 7.14 -6.77 3.15
C SER A 761 7.23 -5.51 2.26
N PHE A 762 6.12 -4.81 2.00
CA PHE A 762 6.09 -3.46 1.41
C PHE A 762 5.66 -2.39 2.43
N VAL A 763 4.72 -2.71 3.32
CA VAL A 763 4.19 -1.79 4.35
C VAL A 763 4.78 -2.14 5.72
N ARG A 764 5.40 -1.17 6.39
CA ARG A 764 6.06 -1.30 7.71
C ARG A 764 5.49 -0.34 8.75
N GLY A 765 6.07 -0.41 9.96
CA GLY A 765 5.60 0.33 11.13
C GLY A 765 4.71 -0.58 11.96
N PHE A 766 3.44 -0.22 12.08
CA PHE A 766 2.40 -0.97 12.77
C PHE A 766 2.62 -1.09 14.29
N VAL A 767 1.97 -0.19 15.02
CA VAL A 767 2.07 -0.10 16.48
C VAL A 767 0.85 -0.70 17.15
N ASN A 768 -0.34 -0.29 16.70
CA ASN A 768 -1.62 -0.72 17.28
C ASN A 768 -2.65 -0.99 16.18
N PRO A 769 -3.66 -1.83 16.43
CA PRO A 769 -4.78 -1.98 15.51
C PRO A 769 -5.55 -0.66 15.45
N SER A 770 -6.12 -0.33 14.29
CA SER A 770 -6.99 0.85 14.18
C SER A 770 -8.16 0.76 15.18
N PRO A 771 -8.52 1.87 15.86
CA PRO A 771 -9.33 1.86 17.08
C PRO A 771 -10.83 1.71 16.82
N TYR A 772 -11.20 0.95 15.80
CA TYR A 772 -12.57 0.81 15.38
C TYR A 772 -13.28 -0.34 16.10
N THR A 773 -14.60 -0.28 16.10
CA THR A 773 -15.43 -1.36 16.61
C THR A 773 -15.29 -2.64 15.76
N ARG A 774 -15.70 -3.78 16.32
CA ARG A 774 -15.82 -5.05 15.61
C ARG A 774 -17.24 -5.20 15.11
N LEU A 775 -17.41 -5.53 13.82
CA LEU A 775 -18.68 -6.02 13.32
C LEU A 775 -18.71 -7.55 13.39
N LEU A 776 -19.83 -8.12 13.82
CA LEU A 776 -20.04 -9.57 13.85
C LEU A 776 -20.58 -10.10 12.52
N LYS A 777 -21.24 -9.25 11.73
CA LYS A 777 -21.79 -9.56 10.42
C LYS A 777 -21.48 -8.41 9.46
N LYS A 778 -21.43 -8.69 8.17
CA LYS A 778 -21.38 -7.66 7.13
C LYS A 778 -22.58 -6.73 7.31
N ALA A 779 -22.32 -5.46 7.62
CA ALA A 779 -23.39 -4.51 7.84
C ALA A 779 -24.13 -4.20 6.53
N GLN A 780 -25.44 -4.03 6.62
CA GLN A 780 -26.34 -3.68 5.53
C GLN A 780 -27.10 -2.41 5.94
N GLY A 781 -27.34 -1.50 4.99
CA GLY A 781 -28.08 -0.24 5.22
C GLY A 781 -27.25 1.03 5.01
N GLU A 782 -27.80 2.17 5.44
CA GLU A 782 -27.28 3.52 5.13
C GLU A 782 -25.90 3.81 5.74
N ASN A 783 -25.53 3.18 6.86
CA ASN A 783 -24.23 3.36 7.49
C ASN A 783 -23.59 2.01 7.88
N PRO A 784 -22.94 1.33 6.92
CA PRO A 784 -22.45 -0.04 7.09
C PRO A 784 -21.19 -0.13 7.98
N TYR A 785 -20.78 0.96 8.61
CA TYR A 785 -19.58 0.99 9.44
C TYR A 785 -19.87 0.89 10.94
N LEU A 786 -21.11 1.17 11.34
CA LEU A 786 -21.52 1.23 12.73
C LEU A 786 -21.75 -0.17 13.32
N ASP A 787 -21.39 -0.38 14.58
CA ASP A 787 -21.80 -1.55 15.36
C ASP A 787 -23.24 -1.41 15.91
N GLU A 788 -23.64 -2.39 16.72
CA GLU A 788 -24.92 -2.43 17.43
C GLU A 788 -25.14 -1.26 18.41
N HIS A 789 -24.06 -0.61 18.85
CA HIS A 789 -24.11 0.58 19.70
C HIS A 789 -24.03 1.89 18.91
N LYS A 790 -24.07 1.83 17.57
CA LYS A 790 -23.91 2.98 16.66
C LYS A 790 -22.54 3.65 16.76
N ILE A 791 -21.52 2.88 17.12
CA ILE A 791 -20.12 3.35 17.23
C ILE A 791 -19.34 2.86 16.02
N PHE A 792 -18.43 3.70 15.50
CA PHE A 792 -17.47 3.30 14.47
C PHE A 792 -16.04 3.36 15.00
N ASP A 793 -15.62 4.54 15.46
CA ASP A 793 -14.29 4.83 16.01
C ASP A 793 -14.39 4.98 17.53
N LYS A 794 -13.77 4.03 18.26
CA LYS A 794 -13.79 3.99 19.73
C LYS A 794 -12.95 5.11 20.34
N SER A 795 -11.88 5.54 19.67
CA SER A 795 -11.05 6.65 20.16
C SER A 795 -11.81 7.95 20.05
N ARG A 796 -12.48 8.17 18.92
CA ARG A 796 -13.32 9.35 18.71
C ARG A 796 -14.49 9.38 19.70
N GLU A 797 -15.20 8.27 19.85
CA GLU A 797 -16.34 8.17 20.77
C GLU A 797 -15.95 8.48 22.22
N ARG A 798 -14.80 7.96 22.68
CA ARG A 798 -14.24 8.26 23.99
C ARG A 798 -13.96 9.76 24.18
N ILE A 799 -13.34 10.41 23.19
CA ILE A 799 -13.05 11.84 23.26
C ILE A 799 -14.32 12.67 23.26
N GLU A 800 -15.30 12.34 22.42
CA GLU A 800 -16.60 13.03 22.39
C GLU A 800 -17.34 12.90 23.75
N LYS A 801 -17.23 11.77 24.45
CA LYS A 801 -17.76 11.61 25.81
C LYS A 801 -17.07 12.55 26.81
N HIS A 802 -15.74 12.64 26.78
CA HIS A 802 -14.98 13.50 27.68
C HIS A 802 -15.26 14.98 27.45
N LEU A 803 -15.38 15.39 26.18
CA LEU A 803 -15.78 16.75 25.80
C LEU A 803 -17.17 17.12 26.33
N LYS A 804 -18.14 16.21 26.21
CA LYS A 804 -19.49 16.39 26.78
C LYS A 804 -19.49 16.52 28.30
N LYS A 805 -18.68 15.71 29.00
CA LYS A 805 -18.52 15.81 30.46
C LYS A 805 -17.95 17.16 30.89
N ASN A 806 -17.04 17.71 30.09
CA ASN A 806 -16.46 19.03 30.26
C ASN A 806 -17.43 20.19 29.89
N GLY A 807 -18.73 19.89 29.72
CA GLY A 807 -19.79 20.86 29.48
C GLY A 807 -19.91 21.37 28.05
N ASP A 808 -19.11 20.83 27.12
CA ASP A 808 -19.03 21.07 25.67
C ASP A 808 -19.40 22.48 25.21
N THR A 809 -18.43 23.37 24.95
CA THR A 809 -18.63 24.47 23.99
C THR A 809 -17.38 25.29 23.70
N VAL A 810 -17.15 25.53 22.41
CA VAL A 810 -16.45 26.73 21.94
C VAL A 810 -17.36 27.98 21.99
N TYR A 811 -18.69 27.81 22.06
CA TYR A 811 -19.71 28.86 21.92
C TYR A 811 -20.84 28.95 22.99
N SER A 812 -20.67 28.47 24.23
CA SER A 812 -21.63 28.72 25.35
C SER A 812 -21.00 29.40 26.53
#